data_AF-A0A8I0PEE2-F1
#
_entry.id   AF-A0A8I0PEE2-F1
#
_cell.length_a   1.000
_cell.length_b   1.000
_cell.length_c   1.000
_cell.angle_alpha   90.00
_cell.angle_beta   90.00
_cell.angle_gamma   90.00
#
_symmetry.space_group_name_H-M   'P 1'
#
loop_
_entity.id
_entity.type
_entity.pdbx_description
1 polymer ?
#
loop_
_entity_poly.entity_id
_entity_poly.type
_entity_poly.pdbx_seq_one_letter_code
_entity_poly.pdbx_strand_id
1 'polypeptide(L)'
;MSGAWVRHLQRVAAGGPTSSSAGADRETEVVDQSQVQRAAVDEGLRSSSRPLAPALRGEMEQRFGGADFSGVQVHDGPAARRAAAAVEARAFTSGAHIVDGGGMSRKDWAHELAHTLDQAVGPVPGSDNGAGLRISNPRDEGERRAVAAADQVMSAPAPVQRLTSEHEHPNAHAEHDHAHPHAGAAFVQRVRQSAATGEPVTEQAAGGEQSGQSGPQAKGAEVIARLSRSIEQHTVQSKMKKNVFAPGTWWPEQWMVEGPARLRKTLDRRVMRGETFNDQELDDIRHLSKVNAQWLEAVGIGTYEQAEKYTEGRFDTWLTLPAGKRVLTATLAVRANHPDVRATGRGTPISPDYTLGRFMLTQAPDTSPEEKEGLERERDQQIRETAVDTLYPAGIAPGRRHPDGVPEAGPTTAKGKGRSTESDFAAKDARAREMLTKVLLILQHGLKLYDPKAGAHVADYEKDVIRALAHGGRVNIRIPALSSADEPAYSLPEFLGVTQDDRTNTRAGDVIDRGFATHRTSIEANKEGKPGAFKEKGGPIASVTNMVSVGANRPDLWGQNVSGGGLGSKDWNGDVVLPNGSHGHMLLVHHRPTTRKDGSLQIGIETLAPHATSPVGYQHDFRSTEATANPESVLHGHKGDKVGSGGLGKNERLVELAEMGKAHSSGDWRTFLDEIKKQWDAALAETGEESRERRVLYEGLVGPRTRSPS
;
A
#
# COMPACT_ATOMS: atom_id res chain seq x y z
N MET A 1 17.94 -20.32 38.61
CA MET A 1 17.89 -19.01 39.29
C MET A 1 16.49 -18.44 39.09
N SER A 2 15.86 -17.93 40.15
CA SER A 2 14.62 -17.14 40.09
C SER A 2 14.85 -15.84 39.32
N GLY A 3 13.86 -15.12 38.81
CA GLY A 3 12.40 -15.23 38.93
C GLY A 3 11.83 -13.81 38.85
N ALA A 4 10.84 -13.59 37.98
CA ALA A 4 10.29 -12.26 37.67
C ALA A 4 11.31 -11.21 37.16
N TRP A 5 11.70 -11.33 35.88
CA TRP A 5 12.05 -10.13 35.11
C TRP A 5 10.79 -9.24 35.06
N VAL A 6 10.74 -8.18 35.86
CA VAL A 6 9.76 -7.10 35.65
C VAL A 6 10.19 -6.38 34.38
N ARG A 7 9.75 -6.90 33.22
CA ARG A 7 10.19 -6.42 31.93
C ARG A 7 9.71 -5.01 31.71
N HIS A 8 10.65 -4.09 31.81
CA HIS A 8 10.57 -2.80 31.18
C HIS A 8 11.25 -2.93 29.80
N LEU A 9 10.51 -2.61 28.74
CA LEU A 9 11.01 -2.52 27.37
C LEU A 9 11.03 -1.07 26.93
N GLN A 10 12.20 -0.58 26.56
CA GLN A 10 12.33 0.64 25.77
C GLN A 10 12.48 0.24 24.30
N ARG A 11 11.86 0.97 23.36
CA ARG A 11 11.76 0.55 21.96
C ARG A 11 11.90 1.70 20.98
N VAL A 12 12.75 1.53 19.96
CA VAL A 12 12.61 2.30 18.72
C VAL A 12 11.35 1.84 17.99
N ALA A 13 10.28 2.61 18.14
CA ALA A 13 8.98 2.34 17.52
C ALA A 13 9.09 2.22 15.98
N ALA A 14 8.46 1.20 15.41
CA ALA A 14 8.18 1.17 13.99
C ALA A 14 7.12 2.25 13.71
N GLY A 15 7.52 3.35 13.05
CA GLY A 15 6.74 4.58 12.96
C GLY A 15 5.27 4.39 12.56
N GLY A 16 4.38 4.51 13.55
CA GLY A 16 2.93 4.42 13.43
C GLY A 16 2.25 5.17 14.60
N PRO A 17 1.01 5.66 14.43
CA PRO A 17 0.36 6.51 15.43
C PRO A 17 -0.23 5.72 16.59
N THR A 18 0.26 5.96 17.82
CA THR A 18 -0.30 5.41 19.06
C THR A 18 -1.21 6.41 19.77
N SER A 19 -2.45 6.02 20.09
CA SER A 19 -3.30 6.74 21.06
C SER A 19 -4.39 5.85 21.66
N SER A 20 -4.68 6.07 22.95
CA SER A 20 -5.35 5.14 23.87
C SER A 20 -6.87 5.33 24.04
N SER A 21 -7.60 4.23 23.81
CA SER A 21 -8.55 3.58 24.73
C SER A 21 -9.48 4.40 25.67
N ALA A 22 -10.79 4.32 25.40
CA ALA A 22 -11.86 3.68 26.23
C ALA A 22 -12.98 3.20 25.24
N GLY A 23 -14.03 2.42 25.51
CA GLY A 23 -14.42 1.42 26.52
C GLY A 23 -15.85 0.90 26.15
N ALA A 24 -16.32 -0.32 26.40
CA ALA A 24 -15.79 -1.47 27.16
C ALA A 24 -16.37 -2.83 26.66
N ASP A 25 -15.67 -3.50 25.74
CA ASP A 25 -15.69 -4.97 25.52
C ASP A 25 -14.24 -5.52 25.64
N ARG A 26 -13.38 -4.77 26.33
CA ARG A 26 -11.91 -4.81 26.14
C ARG A 26 -11.20 -5.97 26.84
N GLU A 27 -11.81 -6.60 27.83
CA GLU A 27 -11.04 -7.39 28.80
C GLU A 27 -10.63 -8.77 28.29
N THR A 28 -11.39 -9.42 27.41
CA THR A 28 -11.04 -10.73 26.84
C THR A 28 -10.03 -10.62 25.68
N GLU A 29 -10.22 -9.69 24.75
CA GLU A 29 -9.39 -9.58 23.54
C GLU A 29 -8.02 -8.91 23.81
N VAL A 30 -7.96 -7.93 24.74
CA VAL A 30 -6.68 -7.30 25.14
C VAL A 30 -5.82 -8.27 25.95
N VAL A 31 -6.42 -9.14 26.76
CA VAL A 31 -5.68 -10.14 27.54
C VAL A 31 -5.04 -11.19 26.62
N ASP A 32 -5.71 -11.63 25.56
CA ASP A 32 -5.14 -12.57 24.57
C ASP A 32 -3.95 -11.94 23.82
N GLN A 33 -4.14 -10.76 23.20
CA GLN A 33 -3.05 -10.08 22.47
C GLN A 33 -1.85 -9.74 23.37
N SER A 34 -2.08 -9.29 24.60
CA SER A 34 -1.01 -8.91 25.53
C SER A 34 -0.24 -10.12 26.06
N GLN A 35 -0.91 -11.28 26.20
CA GLN A 35 -0.24 -12.56 26.48
C GLN A 35 0.61 -13.03 25.30
N VAL A 36 0.13 -12.92 24.06
CA VAL A 36 0.91 -13.23 22.85
C VAL A 36 2.15 -12.34 22.73
N GLN A 37 2.02 -11.03 22.99
CA GLN A 37 3.15 -10.10 23.02
C GLN A 37 4.18 -10.47 24.10
N ARG A 38 3.71 -10.76 25.33
CA ARG A 38 4.58 -11.23 26.42
C ARG A 38 5.34 -12.49 25.98
N ALA A 39 4.64 -13.48 25.42
CA ALA A 39 5.22 -14.75 24.98
C ALA A 39 6.30 -14.56 23.89
N ALA A 40 6.06 -13.68 22.91
CA ALA A 40 7.03 -13.38 21.85
C ALA A 40 8.29 -12.68 22.41
N VAL A 41 8.14 -11.74 23.34
CA VAL A 41 9.26 -11.10 24.05
C VAL A 41 10.02 -12.11 24.92
N ASP A 42 9.29 -13.00 25.58
CA ASP A 42 9.81 -14.15 26.34
C ASP A 42 10.67 -15.08 25.47
N GLU A 43 10.25 -15.35 24.24
CA GLU A 43 10.97 -16.16 23.26
C GLU A 43 12.22 -15.42 22.73
N GLY A 44 12.06 -14.15 22.35
CA GLY A 44 13.14 -13.30 21.84
C GLY A 44 14.30 -13.17 22.81
N LEU A 45 14.04 -12.82 24.08
CA LEU A 45 15.07 -12.66 25.11
C LEU A 45 15.68 -13.98 25.62
N ARG A 46 15.05 -15.13 25.35
CA ARG A 46 15.64 -16.46 25.59
C ARG A 46 16.37 -17.04 24.38
N SER A 47 16.26 -16.42 23.21
CA SER A 47 16.97 -16.85 22.02
C SER A 47 18.47 -16.62 22.16
N SER A 48 19.28 -17.29 21.35
CA SER A 48 20.73 -17.11 21.29
C SER A 48 21.10 -15.62 21.14
N SER A 49 22.00 -15.12 21.99
CA SER A 49 22.60 -13.79 21.86
C SER A 49 24.07 -13.86 21.47
N ARG A 50 24.61 -12.71 21.04
CA ARG A 50 26.05 -12.47 20.86
C ARG A 50 26.45 -11.12 21.47
N PRO A 51 27.70 -10.93 21.93
CA PRO A 51 28.18 -9.62 22.34
C PRO A 51 28.06 -8.59 21.21
N LEU A 52 27.91 -7.31 21.57
CA LEU A 52 27.96 -6.21 20.61
C LEU A 52 29.25 -6.26 19.77
N ALA A 53 29.11 -6.16 18.44
CA ALA A 53 30.22 -6.36 17.50
C ALA A 53 31.40 -5.42 17.81
N PRO A 54 32.66 -5.90 17.93
CA PRO A 54 33.77 -5.10 18.49
C PRO A 54 34.00 -3.73 17.86
N ALA A 55 33.87 -3.62 16.53
CA ALA A 55 34.01 -2.34 15.83
C ALA A 55 32.88 -1.34 16.13
N LEU A 56 31.63 -1.83 16.24
CA LEU A 56 30.47 -1.02 16.64
C LEU A 56 30.55 -0.65 18.12
N ARG A 57 31.00 -1.59 18.96
CA ARG A 57 31.23 -1.37 20.38
C ARG A 57 32.25 -0.25 20.57
N GLY A 58 33.48 -0.41 20.06
CA GLY A 58 34.53 0.61 20.21
C GLY A 58 34.17 1.98 19.61
N GLU A 59 33.42 2.02 18.50
CA GLU A 59 32.88 3.28 17.98
C GLU A 59 31.90 3.94 18.97
N MET A 60 30.96 3.17 19.53
CA MET A 60 29.94 3.70 20.43
C MET A 60 30.52 4.05 21.82
N GLU A 61 31.41 3.24 22.39
CA GLU A 61 32.10 3.53 23.65
C GLU A 61 32.84 4.88 23.55
N GLN A 62 33.54 5.14 22.43
CA GLN A 62 34.19 6.43 22.16
C GLN A 62 33.19 7.58 22.01
N ARG A 63 32.11 7.38 21.26
CA ARG A 63 31.07 8.41 21.04
C ARG A 63 30.27 8.75 22.31
N PHE A 64 30.08 7.79 23.21
CA PHE A 64 29.45 7.96 24.53
C PHE A 64 30.47 8.36 25.63
N GLY A 65 31.68 8.78 25.26
CA GLY A 65 32.64 9.38 26.21
C GLY A 65 33.33 8.39 27.15
N GLY A 66 33.45 7.11 26.75
CA GLY A 66 34.06 6.05 27.54
C GLY A 66 33.06 5.20 28.33
N ALA A 67 31.76 5.25 28.00
CA ALA A 67 30.77 4.31 28.54
C ALA A 67 31.13 2.87 28.16
N ASP A 68 30.89 1.91 29.07
CA ASP A 68 31.19 0.49 28.85
C ASP A 68 29.98 -0.23 28.22
N PHE A 69 30.18 -0.80 27.02
CA PHE A 69 29.18 -1.62 26.33
C PHE A 69 29.61 -3.10 26.22
N SER A 70 30.63 -3.52 26.96
CA SER A 70 31.14 -4.91 26.95
C SER A 70 30.11 -5.94 27.43
N GLY A 71 29.22 -5.55 28.34
CA GLY A 71 28.12 -6.38 28.84
C GLY A 71 26.93 -6.55 27.88
N VAL A 72 26.83 -5.75 26.81
CA VAL A 72 25.65 -5.71 25.94
C VAL A 72 25.51 -6.97 25.08
N GLN A 73 24.35 -7.61 25.18
CA GLN A 73 23.97 -8.82 24.43
C GLN A 73 22.96 -8.49 23.33
N VAL A 74 23.25 -8.89 22.11
CA VAL A 74 22.41 -8.68 20.92
C VAL A 74 21.75 -10.00 20.52
N HIS A 75 20.42 -9.99 20.38
CA HIS A 75 19.63 -11.07 19.77
C HIS A 75 19.13 -10.61 18.40
N ASP A 76 19.47 -11.31 17.31
CA ASP A 76 19.15 -10.91 15.93
C ASP A 76 18.62 -12.05 15.02
N GLY A 77 18.48 -13.25 15.61
CA GLY A 77 17.95 -14.44 14.96
C GLY A 77 16.43 -14.40 14.73
N PRO A 78 15.84 -15.45 14.12
CA PRO A 78 14.42 -15.45 13.73
C PRO A 78 13.43 -15.18 14.88
N ALA A 79 13.74 -15.63 16.11
CA ALA A 79 12.93 -15.36 17.29
C ALA A 79 12.99 -13.88 17.73
N ALA A 80 14.17 -13.25 17.68
CA ALA A 80 14.34 -11.82 17.95
C ALA A 80 13.52 -10.95 16.99
N ARG A 81 13.53 -11.31 15.69
CA ARG A 81 12.76 -10.59 14.67
C ARG A 81 11.24 -10.73 14.86
N ARG A 82 10.77 -11.90 15.28
CA ARG A 82 9.36 -12.09 15.68
C ARG A 82 9.02 -11.25 16.93
N ALA A 83 9.90 -11.25 17.93
CA ALA A 83 9.70 -10.48 19.16
C ALA A 83 9.61 -8.97 18.89
N ALA A 84 10.55 -8.41 18.12
CA ALA A 84 10.55 -7.00 17.74
C ALA A 84 9.28 -6.62 16.94
N ALA A 85 8.87 -7.48 16.00
CA ALA A 85 7.63 -7.29 15.25
C ALA A 85 6.37 -7.34 16.14
N ALA A 86 6.33 -8.23 17.14
CA ALA A 86 5.18 -8.38 18.05
C ALA A 86 4.96 -7.15 18.96
N VAL A 87 6.02 -6.41 19.29
CA VAL A 87 5.94 -5.13 20.03
C VAL A 87 6.02 -3.89 19.13
N GLU A 88 5.80 -4.05 17.83
CA GLU A 88 5.78 -2.98 16.82
C GLU A 88 7.05 -2.11 16.84
N ALA A 89 8.21 -2.74 16.96
CA ALA A 89 9.50 -2.07 17.10
C ALA A 89 10.49 -2.48 15.99
N ARG A 90 11.45 -1.59 15.70
CA ARG A 90 12.64 -1.94 14.90
C ARG A 90 13.63 -2.74 15.73
N ALA A 91 13.82 -2.30 16.96
CA ALA A 91 14.56 -2.98 18.00
C ALA A 91 13.96 -2.61 19.37
N PHE A 92 14.34 -3.34 20.41
CA PHE A 92 14.03 -2.94 21.79
C PHE A 92 15.12 -3.37 22.77
N THR A 93 15.20 -2.67 23.89
CA THR A 93 16.18 -2.87 24.96
C THR A 93 15.51 -3.26 26.27
N SER A 94 16.06 -4.31 26.90
CA SER A 94 15.63 -4.87 28.20
C SER A 94 16.86 -5.22 29.04
N GLY A 95 17.23 -4.36 29.98
CA GLY A 95 18.50 -4.43 30.71
C GLY A 95 19.69 -4.31 29.75
N ALA A 96 20.66 -5.22 29.85
CA ALA A 96 21.80 -5.30 28.94
C ALA A 96 21.49 -6.02 27.60
N HIS A 97 20.23 -6.38 27.32
CA HIS A 97 19.85 -7.11 26.11
C HIS A 97 19.17 -6.19 25.09
N ILE A 98 19.69 -6.20 23.86
CA ILE A 98 19.09 -5.55 22.68
C ILE A 98 18.54 -6.65 21.75
N VAL A 99 17.29 -6.50 21.34
CA VAL A 99 16.61 -7.39 20.39
C VAL A 99 16.48 -6.65 19.05
N ASP A 100 17.28 -7.05 18.05
CA ASP A 100 17.33 -6.45 16.71
C ASP A 100 16.32 -7.13 15.76
N GLY A 101 15.35 -6.36 15.26
CA GLY A 101 14.40 -6.79 14.23
C GLY A 101 15.00 -6.83 12.81
N GLY A 102 16.18 -6.24 12.64
CA GLY A 102 16.94 -6.13 11.40
C GLY A 102 16.86 -4.72 10.78
N GLY A 103 18.00 -4.25 10.26
CA GLY A 103 18.08 -2.98 9.52
C GLY A 103 18.27 -1.73 10.39
N MET A 104 18.73 -1.89 11.64
CA MET A 104 19.15 -0.77 12.49
C MET A 104 20.26 0.06 11.83
N SER A 105 20.04 1.36 11.73
CA SER A 105 21.07 2.35 11.38
C SER A 105 22.05 2.58 12.54
N ARG A 106 23.16 3.27 12.29
CA ARG A 106 24.07 3.72 13.36
C ARG A 106 23.37 4.58 14.43
N LYS A 107 22.35 5.37 14.05
CA LYS A 107 21.55 6.15 14.99
C LYS A 107 20.62 5.26 15.82
N ASP A 108 20.00 4.23 15.21
CA ASP A 108 19.16 3.29 15.95
C ASP A 108 19.99 2.49 16.97
N TRP A 109 21.23 2.11 16.61
CA TRP A 109 22.20 1.52 17.55
C TRP A 109 22.56 2.45 18.70
N ALA A 110 22.82 3.74 18.43
CA ALA A 110 23.06 4.71 19.49
C ALA A 110 21.83 4.92 20.40
N HIS A 111 20.61 4.86 19.85
CA HIS A 111 19.36 4.98 20.60
C HIS A 111 19.16 3.80 21.56
N GLU A 112 19.28 2.56 21.08
CA GLU A 112 19.14 1.37 21.92
C GLU A 112 20.30 1.24 22.94
N LEU A 113 21.52 1.67 22.60
CA LEU A 113 22.62 1.69 23.57
C LEU A 113 22.42 2.74 24.67
N ALA A 114 21.83 3.89 24.38
CA ALA A 114 21.43 4.85 25.41
C ALA A 114 20.41 4.22 26.40
N HIS A 115 19.49 3.40 25.92
CA HIS A 115 18.55 2.63 26.76
C HIS A 115 19.26 1.61 27.67
N THR A 116 20.36 0.99 27.22
CA THR A 116 21.14 0.07 28.10
C THR A 116 21.79 0.80 29.27
N LEU A 117 22.27 2.04 29.07
CA LEU A 117 22.85 2.87 30.13
C LEU A 117 21.77 3.35 31.10
N ASP A 118 20.64 3.81 30.57
CA ASP A 118 19.47 4.22 31.35
C ASP A 118 18.98 3.12 32.31
N GLN A 119 18.82 1.90 31.79
CA GLN A 119 18.35 0.75 32.58
C GLN A 119 19.39 0.19 33.55
N ALA A 120 20.69 0.49 33.35
CA ALA A 120 21.74 0.18 34.31
C ALA A 120 21.71 1.12 35.54
N VAL A 121 21.21 2.35 35.39
CA VAL A 121 21.05 3.32 36.50
C VAL A 121 19.78 3.04 37.32
N GLY A 122 18.71 2.55 36.70
CA GLY A 122 17.52 2.09 37.44
C GLY A 122 16.30 1.77 36.57
N PRO A 123 15.18 1.36 37.19
CA PRO A 123 13.95 1.07 36.46
C PRO A 123 13.38 2.33 35.80
N VAL A 124 13.21 2.30 34.47
CA VAL A 124 12.69 3.43 33.69
C VAL A 124 11.17 3.34 33.44
N PRO A 125 10.48 4.47 33.15
CA PRO A 125 9.01 4.51 33.10
C PRO A 125 8.45 3.84 31.84
N GLY A 126 7.38 3.04 31.98
CA GLY A 126 6.67 2.43 30.85
C GLY A 126 5.24 2.02 31.19
N SER A 127 4.39 1.97 30.17
CA SER A 127 2.98 1.58 30.29
C SER A 127 2.84 0.07 30.36
N ASP A 128 2.12 -0.44 31.36
CA ASP A 128 1.76 -1.86 31.43
C ASP A 128 0.75 -2.20 30.33
N ASN A 129 1.00 -3.25 29.54
CA ASN A 129 0.08 -3.70 28.50
C ASN A 129 -1.12 -4.51 29.03
N GLY A 130 -1.23 -4.72 30.35
CA GLY A 130 -2.30 -5.53 30.96
C GLY A 130 -1.96 -7.01 31.08
N ALA A 131 -0.88 -7.46 30.44
CA ALA A 131 -0.21 -8.73 30.71
C ALA A 131 1.15 -8.49 31.38
N GLY A 132 1.29 -7.49 32.25
CA GLY A 132 2.47 -7.28 33.10
C GLY A 132 3.78 -7.19 32.32
N LEU A 133 3.73 -6.58 31.13
CA LEU A 133 4.87 -6.20 30.30
C LEU A 133 4.81 -4.68 30.18
N ARG A 134 5.84 -3.97 30.66
CA ARG A 134 5.89 -2.51 30.62
C ARG A 134 6.63 -2.08 29.37
N ILE A 135 5.98 -1.29 28.52
CA ILE A 135 6.54 -0.82 27.25
C ILE A 135 6.57 0.70 27.25
N SER A 136 7.68 1.29 26.82
CA SER A 136 7.82 2.73 26.67
C SER A 136 6.89 3.32 25.60
N ASN A 137 6.51 4.57 25.84
CA ASN A 137 5.85 5.43 24.87
C ASN A 137 6.90 6.38 24.24
N PRO A 138 6.84 6.67 22.93
CA PRO A 138 7.72 7.67 22.29
C PRO A 138 7.71 9.09 22.89
N ARG A 139 6.77 9.39 23.80
CA ARG A 139 6.69 10.65 24.55
C ARG A 139 7.35 10.62 25.92
N ASP A 140 7.79 9.45 26.39
CA ASP A 140 8.40 9.27 27.72
C ASP A 140 9.79 9.94 27.79
N GLU A 141 10.21 10.30 29.01
CA GLU A 141 11.47 10.99 29.23
C GLU A 141 12.70 10.14 28.88
N GLY A 142 12.61 8.81 29.05
CA GLY A 142 13.63 7.87 28.59
C GLY A 142 13.80 7.90 27.07
N GLU A 143 12.71 7.78 26.31
CA GLU A 143 12.78 7.85 24.84
C GLU A 143 13.28 9.21 24.35
N ARG A 144 12.85 10.33 24.97
CA ARG A 144 13.38 11.66 24.59
C ARG A 144 14.86 11.82 24.90
N ARG A 145 15.36 11.28 26.03
CA ARG A 145 16.79 11.29 26.35
C ARG A 145 17.59 10.37 25.44
N ALA A 146 17.08 9.18 25.09
CA ALA A 146 17.73 8.29 24.15
C ALA A 146 17.82 8.88 22.73
N VAL A 147 16.77 9.53 22.24
CA VAL A 147 16.80 10.30 20.98
C VAL A 147 17.86 11.40 21.05
N ALA A 148 17.85 12.21 22.11
CA ALA A 148 18.79 13.33 22.27
C ALA A 148 20.24 12.84 22.38
N ALA A 149 20.49 11.77 23.13
CA ALA A 149 21.79 11.12 23.23
C ALA A 149 22.23 10.60 21.85
N ALA A 150 21.38 9.85 21.15
CA ALA A 150 21.66 9.32 19.81
C ALA A 150 21.98 10.45 18.80
N ASP A 151 21.23 11.55 18.82
CA ASP A 151 21.53 12.72 17.98
C ASP A 151 22.86 13.38 18.37
N GLN A 152 23.13 13.56 19.67
CA GLN A 152 24.37 14.16 20.17
C GLN A 152 25.59 13.31 19.77
N VAL A 153 25.59 12.01 20.07
CA VAL A 153 26.74 11.11 19.84
C VAL A 153 26.99 10.82 18.36
N MET A 154 25.97 10.95 17.51
CA MET A 154 26.09 10.84 16.05
C MET A 154 26.43 12.17 15.36
N SER A 155 26.16 13.32 16.00
CA SER A 155 26.54 14.65 15.48
C SER A 155 28.04 14.96 15.64
N ALA A 156 28.72 14.28 16.57
CA ALA A 156 30.16 14.37 16.73
C ALA A 156 30.90 13.75 15.52
N PRO A 157 32.01 14.35 15.05
CA PRO A 157 32.86 13.76 14.02
C PRO A 157 33.22 12.31 14.38
N ALA A 158 33.16 11.41 13.40
CA ALA A 158 33.50 10.00 13.63
C ALA A 158 34.92 9.90 14.21
N PRO A 159 35.13 9.18 15.33
CA PRO A 159 36.43 9.13 15.96
C PRO A 159 37.44 8.46 15.02
N VAL A 160 38.58 9.14 14.81
CA VAL A 160 39.64 8.65 13.93
C VAL A 160 40.35 7.49 14.62
N GLN A 161 39.98 6.26 14.26
CA GLN A 161 40.73 5.07 14.64
C GLN A 161 42.09 5.09 13.95
N ARG A 162 43.08 5.66 14.64
CA ARG A 162 44.49 5.55 14.27
C ARG A 162 44.89 4.10 14.56
N LEU A 163 44.97 3.27 13.51
CA LEU A 163 45.44 1.89 13.62
C LEU A 163 46.91 1.91 14.06
N THR A 164 47.17 1.69 15.35
CA THR A 164 48.50 1.34 15.85
C THR A 164 48.78 -0.09 15.43
N SER A 165 49.68 -0.24 14.46
CA SER A 165 50.17 -1.55 14.01
C SER A 165 51.18 -2.11 15.01
N GLU A 166 50.71 -2.80 16.03
CA GLU A 166 51.55 -3.61 16.91
C GLU A 166 51.44 -5.08 16.50
N HIS A 167 52.38 -5.52 15.67
CA HIS A 167 52.95 -6.86 15.82
C HIS A 167 53.83 -6.83 17.07
N GLU A 168 53.63 -7.74 18.02
CA GLU A 168 54.77 -8.52 18.54
C GLU A 168 54.35 -9.77 19.32
N HIS A 169 55.33 -10.68 19.44
CA HIS A 169 55.20 -12.00 20.05
C HIS A 169 55.36 -11.97 21.58
N PRO A 170 54.91 -13.00 22.32
CA PRO A 170 54.98 -13.00 23.78
C PRO A 170 56.38 -13.38 24.28
N ASN A 171 56.90 -12.63 25.25
CA ASN A 171 57.76 -13.21 26.28
C ASN A 171 57.69 -12.45 27.62
N ALA A 172 58.13 -13.10 28.70
CA ALA A 172 57.96 -12.66 30.08
C ALA A 172 58.88 -11.50 30.49
N HIS A 173 58.45 -10.69 31.48
CA HIS A 173 58.98 -10.70 32.86
C HIS A 173 58.26 -9.64 33.72
N ALA A 174 58.60 -9.56 35.02
CA ALA A 174 57.79 -8.88 36.04
C ALA A 174 58.39 -7.53 36.53
N GLU A 175 57.65 -6.91 37.45
CA GLU A 175 58.05 -5.89 38.44
C GLU A 175 57.96 -4.37 38.12
N HIS A 176 57.04 -3.74 38.86
CA HIS A 176 57.20 -2.53 39.70
C HIS A 176 57.06 -1.07 39.18
N ASP A 177 56.44 -0.30 40.10
CA ASP A 177 56.54 1.14 40.43
C ASP A 177 55.90 2.27 39.59
N HIS A 178 54.77 2.75 40.15
CA HIS A 178 54.52 4.14 40.61
C HIS A 178 54.82 5.37 39.72
N ALA A 179 53.78 6.15 39.37
CA ALA A 179 53.45 7.45 40.01
C ALA A 179 52.59 8.43 39.15
N HIS A 180 51.60 9.07 39.79
CA HIS A 180 50.89 10.31 39.37
C HIS A 180 51.78 11.58 39.62
N PRO A 181 51.43 12.87 39.33
CA PRO A 181 50.06 13.44 39.17
C PRO A 181 49.80 14.71 38.26
N HIS A 182 48.49 14.95 38.03
CA HIS A 182 47.69 16.21 37.99
C HIS A 182 48.02 17.53 37.21
N ALA A 183 46.89 18.21 36.88
CA ALA A 183 46.63 19.63 36.56
C ALA A 183 46.80 20.09 35.09
N GLY A 184 45.98 21.00 34.52
CA GLY A 184 44.72 21.61 35.00
C GLY A 184 44.35 22.94 34.28
N ALA A 185 43.05 23.17 34.03
CA ALA A 185 42.37 24.45 33.70
C ALA A 185 42.47 25.14 32.29
N ALA A 186 41.36 25.04 31.54
CA ALA A 186 40.44 26.12 31.12
C ALA A 186 40.82 27.36 30.22
N PHE A 187 40.33 27.31 28.97
CA PHE A 187 39.34 28.22 28.31
C PHE A 187 39.57 29.74 27.97
N VAL A 188 38.85 30.19 26.92
CA VAL A 188 38.45 31.59 26.50
C VAL A 188 39.47 32.40 25.63
N GLN A 189 39.17 33.21 24.58
CA GLN A 189 38.05 33.35 23.60
C GLN A 189 38.33 34.53 22.57
N ARG A 190 37.90 34.42 21.29
CA ARG A 190 37.60 35.52 20.28
C ARG A 190 38.75 36.44 19.73
N VAL A 191 38.65 37.16 18.59
CA VAL A 191 37.96 37.04 17.27
C VAL A 191 38.31 38.24 16.33
N ARG A 192 38.13 38.12 14.98
CA ARG A 192 38.04 39.22 13.95
C ARG A 192 39.35 40.01 13.63
N GLN A 193 39.58 40.64 12.45
CA GLN A 193 38.87 40.70 11.14
C GLN A 193 39.81 41.15 9.97
N SER A 194 39.45 40.80 8.72
CA SER A 194 39.63 41.52 7.43
C SER A 194 40.99 42.07 6.89
N ALA A 195 41.38 41.50 5.74
CA ALA A 195 41.68 42.14 4.42
C ALA A 195 42.68 43.31 4.26
N ALA A 196 43.65 43.18 3.32
CA ALA A 196 43.58 43.78 1.97
C ALA A 196 44.83 43.55 1.07
N THR A 197 44.57 43.42 -0.25
CA THR A 197 45.41 43.83 -1.44
C THR A 197 46.83 43.30 -1.71
N GLY A 198 47.05 42.83 -2.95
CA GLY A 198 48.35 42.65 -3.60
C GLY A 198 48.29 41.71 -4.83
N GLU A 199 48.33 42.26 -6.06
CA GLU A 199 48.38 41.49 -7.33
C GLU A 199 49.85 41.18 -7.77
N PRO A 200 50.15 40.77 -9.02
CA PRO A 200 50.25 39.36 -9.39
C PRO A 200 51.63 38.98 -9.98
N VAL A 201 51.94 37.68 -10.08
CA VAL A 201 53.08 37.21 -10.91
C VAL A 201 52.66 36.00 -11.74
N THR A 202 52.77 36.14 -13.05
CA THR A 202 52.66 35.06 -14.04
C THR A 202 54.04 34.47 -14.31
N GLU A 203 54.22 33.15 -14.20
CA GLU A 203 55.33 32.50 -14.91
C GLU A 203 54.99 31.09 -15.42
N GLN A 204 54.87 31.02 -16.75
CA GLN A 204 55.26 29.97 -17.69
C GLN A 204 54.92 28.48 -17.44
N ALA A 205 54.35 27.89 -18.49
CA ALA A 205 54.31 26.45 -18.68
C ALA A 205 55.69 25.89 -19.04
N ALA A 206 56.07 24.78 -18.42
CA ALA A 206 57.07 23.85 -18.92
C ALA A 206 56.47 22.44 -18.92
N GLY A 207 56.61 21.72 -20.02
CA GLY A 207 56.03 20.39 -20.18
C GLY A 207 56.72 19.36 -19.29
N GLY A 208 55.92 18.51 -18.66
CA GLY A 208 56.37 17.29 -17.99
C GLY A 208 55.37 16.18 -18.25
N GLU A 209 55.73 15.22 -19.10
CA GLU A 209 54.94 14.00 -19.28
C GLU A 209 54.95 13.22 -17.97
N GLN A 210 53.80 13.10 -17.31
CA GLN A 210 53.56 12.04 -16.33
C GLN A 210 52.40 11.16 -16.78
N SER A 211 52.81 10.07 -17.42
CA SER A 211 51.99 8.93 -17.75
C SER A 211 51.33 8.31 -16.50
N GLY A 212 50.04 8.04 -16.60
CA GLY A 212 49.44 6.86 -15.97
C GLY A 212 49.02 6.96 -14.51
N GLN A 213 47.80 7.44 -14.29
CA GLN A 213 46.93 6.87 -13.26
C GLN A 213 45.44 6.95 -13.66
N SER A 214 45.11 6.40 -14.83
CA SER A 214 43.74 6.06 -15.17
C SER A 214 43.27 4.87 -14.32
N GLY A 215 42.51 5.13 -13.27
CA GLY A 215 41.69 4.08 -12.64
C GLY A 215 40.75 3.46 -13.68
N PRO A 216 40.30 2.20 -13.51
CA PRO A 216 39.49 1.50 -14.50
C PRO A 216 38.17 2.25 -14.74
N GLN A 217 38.11 2.99 -15.84
CA GLN A 217 36.94 3.73 -16.27
C GLN A 217 35.81 2.74 -16.50
N ALA A 218 34.73 2.83 -15.72
CA ALA A 218 33.65 1.87 -15.76
C ALA A 218 33.10 1.74 -17.18
N LYS A 219 33.01 0.51 -17.72
CA LYS A 219 32.51 0.29 -19.08
C LYS A 219 31.11 0.90 -19.22
N GLY A 220 30.95 1.79 -20.20
CA GLY A 220 29.71 2.55 -20.41
C GLY A 220 29.49 3.73 -19.45
N ALA A 221 30.52 4.28 -18.78
CA ALA A 221 30.36 5.38 -17.81
C ALA A 221 29.58 6.60 -18.36
N GLU A 222 29.81 7.01 -19.61
CA GLU A 222 29.08 8.11 -20.25
C GLU A 222 27.60 7.78 -20.47
N VAL A 223 27.32 6.54 -20.87
CA VAL A 223 25.97 6.00 -21.09
C VAL A 223 25.23 5.90 -19.76
N ILE A 224 25.90 5.42 -18.71
CA ILE A 224 25.40 5.43 -17.32
C ILE A 224 25.03 6.84 -16.88
N ALA A 225 25.92 7.82 -17.12
CA ALA A 225 25.68 9.20 -16.73
C ALA A 225 24.52 9.85 -17.53
N ARG A 226 24.39 9.54 -18.82
CA ARG A 226 23.26 9.99 -19.67
C ARG A 226 21.94 9.38 -19.21
N LEU A 227 21.87 8.06 -19.12
CA LEU A 227 20.67 7.33 -18.70
C LEU A 227 20.22 7.73 -17.29
N SER A 228 21.16 7.89 -16.34
CA SER A 228 20.82 8.33 -14.97
C SER A 228 20.16 9.71 -14.96
N ARG A 229 20.71 10.69 -15.72
CA ARG A 229 20.10 12.03 -15.84
C ARG A 229 18.73 11.99 -16.51
N SER A 230 18.58 11.19 -17.57
CA SER A 230 17.29 11.03 -18.26
C SER A 230 16.23 10.42 -17.34
N ILE A 231 16.59 9.44 -16.52
CA ILE A 231 15.68 8.83 -15.53
C ILE A 231 15.22 9.84 -14.47
N GLU A 232 16.09 10.74 -14.01
CA GLU A 232 15.70 11.80 -13.07
C GLU A 232 14.74 12.81 -13.72
N GLN A 233 14.95 13.15 -15.00
CA GLN A 233 14.13 14.10 -15.77
C GLN A 233 12.69 13.60 -16.00
N HIS A 234 12.50 12.36 -16.45
CA HIS A 234 11.20 11.80 -16.84
C HIS A 234 10.39 11.21 -15.65
N THR A 235 10.49 11.85 -14.47
CA THR A 235 9.60 11.58 -13.32
C THR A 235 8.51 12.65 -13.21
N VAL A 236 7.32 12.34 -13.71
CA VAL A 236 6.19 13.28 -13.86
C VAL A 236 5.58 13.68 -12.50
N GLN A 237 6.18 14.69 -11.85
CA GLN A 237 5.50 15.93 -11.44
C GLN A 237 6.42 16.82 -10.59
N SER A 238 6.60 18.07 -11.03
CA SER A 238 7.32 19.14 -10.32
C SER A 238 6.62 19.68 -9.06
N LYS A 239 5.43 19.16 -8.71
CA LYS A 239 4.66 19.58 -7.52
C LYS A 239 4.55 18.46 -6.49
N MET A 240 5.53 18.41 -5.58
CA MET A 240 5.31 17.82 -4.26
C MET A 240 4.17 18.54 -3.55
N LYS A 241 2.96 17.98 -3.52
CA LYS A 241 2.02 18.27 -2.42
C LYS A 241 2.69 17.80 -1.13
N LYS A 242 3.17 18.74 -0.30
CA LYS A 242 3.73 18.47 1.03
C LYS A 242 2.70 17.71 1.86
N ASN A 243 2.85 16.39 1.98
CA ASN A 243 1.96 15.56 2.78
C ASN A 243 2.42 15.60 4.24
N VAL A 244 1.91 16.57 5.00
CA VAL A 244 2.31 16.87 6.38
C VAL A 244 2.06 15.69 7.34
N PHE A 245 1.26 14.70 6.93
CA PHE A 245 0.88 13.53 7.75
C PHE A 245 1.68 12.26 7.44
N ALA A 246 2.78 12.34 6.68
CA ALA A 246 3.65 11.19 6.38
C ALA A 246 5.15 11.46 6.71
N PRO A 247 5.52 11.62 7.98
CA PRO A 247 6.93 11.81 8.37
C PRO A 247 7.70 10.49 8.18
N GLY A 248 8.67 10.47 7.27
CA GLY A 248 9.55 9.31 7.00
C GLY A 248 9.72 8.93 5.53
N THR A 249 8.75 9.28 4.66
CA THR A 249 8.94 9.21 3.19
C THR A 249 9.80 10.36 2.65
N TRP A 250 10.07 11.35 3.49
CA TRP A 250 10.77 12.60 3.19
C TRP A 250 12.27 12.52 3.50
N TRP A 251 12.97 11.61 2.82
CA TRP A 251 14.37 11.87 2.47
C TRP A 251 14.37 12.44 1.05
N PRO A 252 14.62 13.74 0.85
CA PRO A 252 14.80 14.29 -0.50
C PRO A 252 15.94 13.53 -1.20
N GLU A 253 15.77 13.10 -2.44
CA GLU A 253 16.82 12.34 -3.17
C GLU A 253 18.13 13.11 -3.31
N GLN A 254 18.05 14.45 -3.30
CA GLN A 254 19.20 15.35 -3.24
C GLN A 254 20.08 15.16 -1.97
N TRP A 255 19.64 14.38 -0.98
CA TRP A 255 20.40 14.02 0.25
C TRP A 255 20.90 12.57 0.23
N MET A 256 20.63 11.81 -0.85
CA MET A 256 21.21 10.48 -1.07
C MET A 256 22.47 10.61 -1.92
N VAL A 257 23.52 9.86 -1.56
CA VAL A 257 24.74 9.73 -2.35
C VAL A 257 24.39 9.28 -3.77
N GLU A 258 24.98 9.92 -4.78
CA GLU A 258 24.79 9.56 -6.18
C GLU A 258 25.24 8.12 -6.43
N GLY A 259 24.39 7.34 -7.09
CA GLY A 259 24.64 5.92 -7.32
C GLY A 259 23.35 5.09 -7.34
N PRO A 260 23.47 3.75 -7.42
CA PRO A 260 22.35 2.89 -7.79
C PRO A 260 21.16 2.91 -6.83
N ALA A 261 21.38 3.13 -5.54
CA ALA A 261 20.31 3.20 -4.54
C ALA A 261 19.41 4.45 -4.70
N ARG A 262 19.98 5.60 -5.11
CA ARG A 262 19.21 6.80 -5.43
C ARG A 262 18.40 6.59 -6.71
N LEU A 263 19.01 6.01 -7.74
CA LEU A 263 18.33 5.77 -9.01
C LEU A 263 17.17 4.75 -8.88
N ARG A 264 17.32 3.70 -8.06
CA ARG A 264 16.23 2.78 -7.69
C ARG A 264 15.01 3.54 -7.15
N LYS A 265 15.23 4.43 -6.19
CA LYS A 265 14.16 5.25 -5.60
C LYS A 265 13.52 6.22 -6.61
N THR A 266 14.31 6.79 -7.51
CA THR A 266 13.79 7.59 -8.62
C THR A 266 12.89 6.76 -9.54
N LEU A 267 13.28 5.52 -9.85
CA LEU A 267 12.48 4.56 -10.63
C LEU A 267 11.21 4.12 -9.88
N ASP A 268 11.23 3.98 -8.55
CA ASP A 268 10.03 3.74 -7.74
C ASP A 268 9.01 4.89 -7.86
N ARG A 269 9.46 6.13 -8.12
CA ARG A 269 8.55 7.23 -8.50
C ARG A 269 8.10 7.13 -9.95
N ARG A 270 9.03 6.83 -10.88
CA ARG A 270 8.74 6.73 -12.32
C ARG A 270 7.65 5.69 -12.60
N VAL A 271 7.71 4.51 -11.99
CA VAL A 271 6.69 3.46 -12.16
C VAL A 271 5.30 3.85 -11.65
N MET A 272 5.20 4.81 -10.71
CA MET A 272 3.94 5.25 -10.13
C MET A 272 3.35 6.49 -10.83
N ARG A 273 4.22 7.38 -11.34
CA ARG A 273 3.89 8.73 -11.86
C ARG A 273 4.97 9.22 -12.82
N GLY A 274 5.25 8.47 -13.87
CA GLY A 274 6.31 8.81 -14.80
C GLY A 274 6.14 8.11 -16.14
N GLU A 275 7.08 8.36 -17.02
CA GLU A 275 6.97 7.97 -18.43
C GLU A 275 7.60 6.60 -18.68
N THR A 276 7.18 5.94 -19.75
CA THR A 276 7.92 4.81 -20.33
C THR A 276 9.34 5.22 -20.72
N PHE A 277 10.27 4.28 -20.92
CA PHE A 277 11.60 4.63 -21.44
C PHE A 277 11.50 5.13 -22.88
N ASN A 278 12.12 6.27 -23.16
CA ASN A 278 12.19 6.83 -24.51
C ASN A 278 13.22 6.07 -25.39
N ASP A 279 13.31 6.39 -26.68
CA ASP A 279 14.22 5.71 -27.61
C ASP A 279 15.68 5.72 -27.16
N GLN A 280 16.19 6.89 -26.74
CA GLN A 280 17.58 7.03 -26.29
C GLN A 280 17.84 6.24 -25.01
N GLU A 281 16.87 6.17 -24.09
CA GLU A 281 16.98 5.37 -22.88
C GLU A 281 16.96 3.86 -23.18
N LEU A 282 16.13 3.40 -24.13
CA LEU A 282 16.13 2.01 -24.55
C LEU A 282 17.46 1.62 -25.23
N ASP A 283 18.02 2.49 -26.06
CA ASP A 283 19.31 2.22 -26.72
C ASP A 283 20.48 2.26 -25.73
N ASP A 284 20.43 3.14 -24.73
CA ASP A 284 21.36 3.14 -23.59
C ASP A 284 21.24 1.84 -22.78
N ILE A 285 20.03 1.36 -22.51
CA ILE A 285 19.78 0.07 -21.83
C ILE A 285 20.25 -1.11 -22.68
N ARG A 286 20.01 -1.13 -24.00
CA ARG A 286 20.54 -2.15 -24.93
C ARG A 286 22.07 -2.17 -24.94
N HIS A 287 22.70 -1.00 -24.95
CA HIS A 287 24.15 -0.89 -24.91
C HIS A 287 24.71 -1.41 -23.58
N LEU A 288 24.16 -0.93 -22.46
CA LEU A 288 24.57 -1.35 -21.12
C LEU A 288 24.29 -2.83 -20.84
N SER A 289 23.27 -3.44 -21.46
CA SER A 289 23.02 -4.89 -21.39
C SER A 289 24.21 -5.70 -21.91
N LYS A 290 24.97 -5.16 -22.88
CA LYS A 290 26.15 -5.79 -23.47
C LYS A 290 27.45 -5.45 -22.73
N VAL A 291 27.61 -4.20 -22.27
CA VAL A 291 28.89 -3.72 -21.71
C VAL A 291 28.95 -3.65 -20.18
N ASN A 292 27.80 -3.58 -19.50
CA ASN A 292 27.70 -3.39 -18.04
C ASN A 292 26.34 -3.83 -17.45
N ALA A 293 25.93 -5.07 -17.72
CA ALA A 293 24.68 -5.64 -17.19
C ALA A 293 24.60 -5.61 -15.65
N GLN A 294 25.74 -5.76 -14.96
CA GLN A 294 25.80 -5.70 -13.49
C GLN A 294 25.33 -4.35 -12.94
N TRP A 295 25.61 -3.24 -13.62
CA TRP A 295 25.08 -1.94 -13.22
C TRP A 295 23.56 -1.86 -13.40
N LEU A 296 23.01 -2.39 -14.51
CA LEU A 296 21.56 -2.45 -14.75
C LEU A 296 20.82 -3.24 -13.67
N GLU A 297 21.39 -4.35 -13.19
CA GLU A 297 20.87 -5.09 -12.03
C GLU A 297 21.01 -4.27 -10.73
N ALA A 298 22.17 -3.64 -10.52
CA ALA A 298 22.40 -2.78 -9.36
C ALA A 298 21.44 -1.59 -9.29
N VAL A 299 20.92 -1.08 -10.41
CA VAL A 299 19.87 -0.04 -10.44
C VAL A 299 18.44 -0.60 -10.52
N GLY A 300 18.28 -1.92 -10.64
CA GLY A 300 16.97 -2.57 -10.71
C GLY A 300 16.21 -2.33 -12.03
N ILE A 301 16.93 -2.12 -13.14
CA ILE A 301 16.37 -2.10 -14.50
C ILE A 301 16.51 -3.50 -15.14
N GLY A 302 17.58 -4.24 -14.82
CA GLY A 302 17.94 -5.49 -15.49
C GLY A 302 18.28 -5.30 -16.97
N THR A 303 18.59 -6.37 -17.70
CA THR A 303 18.93 -6.27 -19.14
C THR A 303 17.68 -6.15 -20.01
N TYR A 304 17.89 -5.69 -21.25
CA TYR A 304 16.84 -5.61 -22.28
C TYR A 304 16.25 -7.00 -22.59
N GLU A 305 17.12 -7.99 -22.84
CA GLU A 305 16.74 -9.36 -23.25
C GLU A 305 15.95 -10.08 -22.15
N GLN A 306 16.30 -9.84 -20.89
CA GLN A 306 15.53 -10.33 -19.74
C GLN A 306 14.14 -9.69 -19.64
N ALA A 307 13.96 -8.43 -20.08
CA ALA A 307 12.67 -7.75 -20.01
C ALA A 307 11.78 -8.22 -21.16
N GLU A 308 12.34 -8.32 -22.37
CA GLU A 308 11.71 -8.91 -23.56
C GLU A 308 11.21 -10.34 -23.24
N LYS A 309 12.08 -11.21 -22.74
CA LYS A 309 11.70 -12.57 -22.28
C LYS A 309 10.63 -12.59 -21.19
N TYR A 310 10.51 -11.54 -20.38
CA TYR A 310 9.46 -11.46 -19.35
C TYR A 310 8.09 -11.13 -19.97
N THR A 311 8.02 -10.34 -21.05
CA THR A 311 6.75 -10.05 -21.76
C THR A 311 6.12 -11.29 -22.40
N GLU A 312 6.92 -12.34 -22.63
CA GLU A 312 6.46 -13.64 -23.15
C GLU A 312 6.07 -14.65 -22.05
N GLY A 313 6.33 -14.30 -20.78
CA GLY A 313 6.22 -15.20 -19.63
C GLY A 313 4.95 -15.06 -18.81
N ARG A 314 4.96 -15.64 -17.61
CA ARG A 314 3.93 -15.44 -16.59
C ARG A 314 4.27 -14.28 -15.66
N PHE A 315 3.24 -13.62 -15.17
CA PHE A 315 3.32 -12.41 -14.34
C PHE A 315 3.20 -12.70 -12.83
N ASP A 316 3.35 -13.95 -12.39
CA ASP A 316 3.28 -14.38 -10.97
C ASP A 316 4.19 -13.59 -10.01
N THR A 317 5.21 -12.94 -10.56
CA THR A 317 6.23 -12.16 -9.83
C THR A 317 6.18 -10.67 -10.15
N TRP A 318 5.19 -10.20 -10.91
CA TRP A 318 5.18 -8.85 -11.46
C TRP A 318 5.35 -7.76 -10.40
N LEU A 319 4.58 -7.83 -9.30
CA LEU A 319 4.68 -6.83 -8.22
C LEU A 319 5.87 -7.06 -7.27
N THR A 320 6.62 -8.15 -7.43
CA THR A 320 7.91 -8.36 -6.73
C THR A 320 9.11 -7.89 -7.56
N LEU A 321 8.93 -7.60 -8.85
CA LEU A 321 9.96 -7.01 -9.70
C LEU A 321 10.34 -5.58 -9.25
N PRO A 322 11.65 -5.23 -9.29
CA PRO A 322 12.11 -3.86 -9.14
C PRO A 322 11.38 -2.89 -10.08
N ALA A 323 11.16 -1.65 -9.63
CA ALA A 323 10.40 -0.66 -10.40
C ALA A 323 11.00 -0.39 -11.79
N GLY A 324 12.33 -0.28 -11.91
CA GLY A 324 12.99 -0.10 -13.20
C GLY A 324 12.72 -1.25 -14.18
N LYS A 325 12.68 -2.49 -13.69
CA LYS A 325 12.36 -3.67 -14.49
C LYS A 325 10.92 -3.62 -14.99
N ARG A 326 9.97 -3.26 -14.12
CA ARG A 326 8.56 -3.07 -14.50
C ARG A 326 8.40 -1.97 -15.56
N VAL A 327 9.06 -0.82 -15.40
CA VAL A 327 9.03 0.26 -16.41
C VAL A 327 9.62 -0.22 -17.74
N LEU A 328 10.72 -0.99 -17.73
CA LEU A 328 11.32 -1.54 -18.95
C LEU A 328 10.38 -2.52 -19.65
N THR A 329 9.90 -3.55 -18.94
CA THR A 329 8.95 -4.53 -19.49
C THR A 329 7.68 -3.84 -20.01
N ALA A 330 7.09 -2.91 -19.25
CA ALA A 330 5.92 -2.14 -19.68
C ALA A 330 6.18 -1.27 -20.91
N THR A 331 7.38 -0.69 -21.04
CA THR A 331 7.79 0.06 -22.23
C THR A 331 7.84 -0.85 -23.46
N LEU A 332 8.42 -2.04 -23.34
CA LEU A 332 8.48 -2.99 -24.46
C LEU A 332 7.08 -3.48 -24.83
N ALA A 333 6.27 -3.86 -23.84
CA ALA A 333 4.91 -4.37 -24.03
C ALA A 333 3.98 -3.36 -24.70
N VAL A 334 3.97 -2.09 -24.24
CA VAL A 334 3.11 -1.06 -24.84
C VAL A 334 3.58 -0.66 -26.23
N ARG A 335 4.90 -0.61 -26.50
CA ARG A 335 5.41 -0.31 -27.86
C ARG A 335 5.10 -1.42 -28.85
N ALA A 336 5.20 -2.69 -28.44
CA ALA A 336 4.88 -3.83 -29.30
C ALA A 336 3.37 -3.99 -29.58
N ASN A 337 2.51 -3.40 -28.74
CA ASN A 337 1.05 -3.52 -28.84
C ASN A 337 0.33 -2.16 -28.94
N HIS A 338 1.04 -1.08 -29.26
CA HIS A 338 0.44 0.25 -29.41
C HIS A 338 -0.59 0.21 -30.55
N PRO A 339 -1.76 0.86 -30.41
CA PRO A 339 -2.84 0.80 -31.41
C PRO A 339 -2.39 0.99 -32.87
N ASP A 340 -1.40 1.86 -33.12
CA ASP A 340 -0.92 2.20 -34.47
C ASP A 340 -0.08 1.09 -35.13
N VAL A 341 0.50 0.18 -34.34
CA VAL A 341 1.38 -0.90 -34.82
C VAL A 341 0.83 -2.30 -34.52
N ARG A 342 -0.18 -2.41 -33.65
CA ARG A 342 -0.80 -3.67 -33.26
C ARG A 342 -1.51 -4.30 -34.45
N ALA A 343 -1.12 -5.52 -34.79
CA ALA A 343 -1.67 -6.24 -35.93
C ALA A 343 -3.21 -6.33 -35.88
N THR A 344 -3.86 -5.94 -36.98
CA THR A 344 -5.32 -5.96 -37.15
C THR A 344 -5.93 -7.30 -36.73
N GLY A 345 -6.95 -7.24 -35.87
CA GLY A 345 -7.61 -8.43 -35.34
C GLY A 345 -6.97 -9.05 -34.08
N ARG A 346 -5.79 -8.58 -33.63
CA ARG A 346 -5.35 -8.86 -32.26
C ARG A 346 -6.16 -8.01 -31.27
N GLY A 347 -6.74 -8.68 -30.27
CA GLY A 347 -7.39 -8.01 -29.14
C GLY A 347 -6.40 -7.23 -28.28
N THR A 348 -6.92 -6.26 -27.53
CA THR A 348 -6.14 -5.47 -26.57
C THR A 348 -5.57 -6.37 -25.45
N PRO A 349 -4.25 -6.33 -25.17
CA PRO A 349 -3.69 -7.11 -24.07
C PRO A 349 -4.26 -6.71 -22.70
N ILE A 350 -4.52 -7.70 -21.85
CA ILE A 350 -4.94 -7.53 -20.45
C ILE A 350 -3.79 -7.76 -19.45
N SER A 351 -2.56 -7.95 -19.94
CA SER A 351 -1.38 -8.24 -19.13
C SER A 351 -0.90 -6.99 -18.39
N PRO A 352 -0.38 -7.14 -17.15
CA PRO A 352 -0.15 -6.01 -16.25
C PRO A 352 1.07 -5.14 -16.64
N ASP A 353 1.87 -5.58 -17.60
CA ASP A 353 2.92 -4.80 -18.25
C ASP A 353 2.36 -3.85 -19.33
N TYR A 354 1.50 -4.34 -20.22
CA TYR A 354 0.83 -3.53 -21.23
C TYR A 354 -0.08 -2.49 -20.59
N THR A 355 -0.88 -2.89 -19.60
CA THR A 355 -1.83 -1.97 -18.96
C THR A 355 -1.11 -0.85 -18.18
N LEU A 356 0.00 -1.18 -17.50
CA LEU A 356 0.91 -0.20 -16.90
C LEU A 356 1.52 0.71 -17.97
N GLY A 357 2.06 0.15 -19.05
CA GLY A 357 2.71 0.95 -20.11
C GLY A 357 1.74 1.91 -20.79
N ARG A 358 0.51 1.47 -21.07
CA ARG A 358 -0.59 2.32 -21.57
C ARG A 358 -0.92 3.44 -20.58
N PHE A 359 -1.03 3.13 -19.29
CA PHE A 359 -1.24 4.17 -18.27
C PHE A 359 -0.09 5.18 -18.26
N MET A 360 1.17 4.74 -18.32
CA MET A 360 2.34 5.62 -18.35
C MET A 360 2.33 6.55 -19.58
N LEU A 361 1.98 6.05 -20.77
CA LEU A 361 1.77 6.91 -21.97
C LEU A 361 0.64 7.92 -21.75
N THR A 362 -0.50 7.51 -21.20
CA THR A 362 -1.64 8.41 -20.88
C THR A 362 -1.26 9.54 -19.90
N GLN A 363 -0.26 9.34 -19.04
CA GLN A 363 0.25 10.37 -18.12
C GLN A 363 1.46 11.17 -18.63
N ALA A 364 2.08 10.76 -19.75
CA ALA A 364 3.26 11.43 -20.29
C ALA A 364 2.93 12.83 -20.83
N PRO A 365 3.81 13.82 -20.67
CA PRO A 365 3.55 15.20 -21.09
C PRO A 365 3.55 15.37 -22.62
N ASP A 366 4.31 14.54 -23.34
CA ASP A 366 4.51 14.65 -24.78
C ASP A 366 3.55 13.76 -25.61
N THR A 367 2.75 12.91 -24.95
CA THR A 367 1.68 12.13 -25.60
C THR A 367 0.62 13.07 -26.15
N SER A 368 0.29 12.93 -27.44
CA SER A 368 -0.65 13.84 -28.09
C SER A 368 -2.07 13.73 -27.51
N PRO A 369 -2.90 14.78 -27.54
CA PRO A 369 -4.28 14.71 -27.05
C PRO A 369 -5.13 13.63 -27.73
N GLU A 370 -4.91 13.39 -29.03
CA GLU A 370 -5.61 12.38 -29.82
C GLU A 370 -5.19 10.95 -29.43
N GLU A 371 -3.88 10.72 -29.31
CA GLU A 371 -3.33 9.44 -28.82
C GLU A 371 -3.82 9.15 -27.40
N LYS A 372 -3.75 10.15 -26.51
CA LYS A 372 -4.25 10.04 -25.14
C LYS A 372 -5.73 9.65 -25.12
N GLU A 373 -6.57 10.30 -25.92
CA GLU A 373 -7.99 9.94 -26.00
C GLU A 373 -8.17 8.51 -26.55
N GLY A 374 -7.35 8.08 -27.51
CA GLY A 374 -7.31 6.70 -28.00
C GLY A 374 -6.99 5.67 -26.91
N LEU A 375 -5.92 5.88 -26.15
CA LEU A 375 -5.49 5.01 -25.05
C LEU A 375 -6.52 5.00 -23.89
N GLU A 376 -7.16 6.15 -23.61
CA GLU A 376 -8.25 6.24 -22.63
C GLU A 376 -9.51 5.50 -23.10
N ARG A 377 -9.92 5.63 -24.36
CA ARG A 377 -11.04 4.87 -24.95
C ARG A 377 -10.79 3.37 -24.89
N GLU A 378 -9.57 2.92 -25.21
CA GLU A 378 -9.20 1.50 -25.14
C GLU A 378 -9.25 0.97 -23.70
N ARG A 379 -8.74 1.72 -22.73
CA ARG A 379 -8.86 1.39 -21.29
C ARG A 379 -10.34 1.30 -20.87
N ASP A 380 -11.15 2.27 -21.27
CA ASP A 380 -12.57 2.34 -20.89
C ASP A 380 -13.38 1.19 -21.51
N GLN A 381 -13.09 0.81 -22.77
CA GLN A 381 -13.63 -0.38 -23.40
C GLN A 381 -13.23 -1.66 -22.65
N GLN A 382 -11.95 -1.81 -22.28
CA GLN A 382 -11.46 -2.96 -21.52
C GLN A 382 -12.10 -3.07 -20.12
N ILE A 383 -12.29 -1.94 -19.43
CA ILE A 383 -13.07 -1.89 -18.17
C ILE A 383 -14.50 -2.43 -18.39
N ARG A 384 -15.16 -1.98 -19.46
CA ARG A 384 -16.52 -2.41 -19.81
C ARG A 384 -16.58 -3.90 -20.12
N GLU A 385 -15.72 -4.40 -21.00
CA GLU A 385 -15.69 -5.79 -21.43
C GLU A 385 -15.45 -6.75 -20.25
N THR A 386 -14.44 -6.47 -19.42
CA THR A 386 -14.16 -7.28 -18.22
C THR A 386 -15.33 -7.27 -17.25
N ALA A 387 -16.08 -6.17 -17.12
CA ALA A 387 -17.27 -6.11 -16.27
C ALA A 387 -18.47 -6.87 -16.86
N VAL A 388 -18.70 -6.82 -18.17
CA VAL A 388 -19.72 -7.63 -18.86
C VAL A 388 -19.39 -9.11 -18.70
N ASP A 389 -18.14 -9.50 -18.93
CA ASP A 389 -17.69 -10.89 -18.80
C ASP A 389 -17.80 -11.38 -17.33
N THR A 390 -17.55 -10.49 -16.35
CA THR A 390 -17.79 -10.75 -14.91
C THR A 390 -19.27 -11.01 -14.62
N LEU A 391 -20.19 -10.24 -15.20
CA LEU A 391 -21.64 -10.38 -14.97
C LEU A 391 -22.28 -11.51 -15.78
N TYR A 392 -21.67 -11.84 -16.92
CA TYR A 392 -22.22 -12.76 -17.91
C TYR A 392 -21.15 -13.73 -18.45
N PRO A 393 -20.62 -14.66 -17.63
CA PRO A 393 -19.57 -15.59 -18.05
C PRO A 393 -19.97 -16.50 -19.23
N ALA A 394 -21.27 -16.78 -19.40
CA ALA A 394 -21.78 -17.53 -20.55
C ALA A 394 -21.52 -16.82 -21.89
N GLY A 395 -21.46 -15.48 -21.91
CA GLY A 395 -21.10 -14.71 -23.11
C GLY A 395 -19.61 -14.70 -23.46
N ILE A 396 -18.74 -15.35 -22.68
CA ILE A 396 -17.29 -15.36 -22.91
C ILE A 396 -16.94 -16.31 -24.06
N ALA A 397 -16.27 -15.75 -25.08
CA ALA A 397 -15.82 -16.47 -26.26
C ALA A 397 -14.95 -17.71 -25.89
N PRO A 398 -15.12 -18.87 -26.55
CA PRO A 398 -14.46 -20.12 -26.16
C PRO A 398 -12.94 -20.04 -25.98
N GLY A 399 -12.23 -19.28 -26.83
CA GLY A 399 -10.77 -19.11 -26.73
C GLY A 399 -10.28 -18.44 -25.43
N ARG A 400 -11.16 -17.68 -24.74
CA ARG A 400 -10.89 -17.02 -23.46
C ARG A 400 -11.30 -17.86 -22.24
N ARG A 401 -12.03 -18.97 -22.41
CA ARG A 401 -12.39 -19.90 -21.33
C ARG A 401 -11.22 -20.84 -21.00
N HIS A 402 -11.01 -21.16 -19.73
CA HIS A 402 -9.99 -22.12 -19.29
C HIS A 402 -10.32 -23.52 -19.85
N PRO A 403 -9.36 -24.28 -20.42
CA PRO A 403 -9.66 -25.56 -21.08
C PRO A 403 -10.28 -26.59 -20.12
N ASP A 404 -9.83 -26.60 -18.87
CA ASP A 404 -10.33 -27.52 -17.83
C ASP A 404 -11.58 -26.99 -17.11
N GLY A 405 -12.12 -25.83 -17.53
CA GLY A 405 -13.30 -25.21 -16.94
C GLY A 405 -13.11 -24.74 -15.48
N VAL A 406 -14.20 -24.77 -14.72
CA VAL A 406 -14.24 -24.42 -13.29
C VAL A 406 -14.01 -25.72 -12.48
N PRO A 407 -13.04 -25.76 -11.54
CA PRO A 407 -12.81 -26.95 -10.74
C PRO A 407 -13.97 -27.22 -9.77
N GLU A 408 -14.34 -28.48 -9.61
CA GLU A 408 -15.44 -28.93 -8.74
C GLU A 408 -15.18 -28.65 -7.24
N ALA A 409 -13.91 -28.58 -6.84
CA ALA A 409 -13.49 -28.23 -5.49
C ALA A 409 -12.21 -27.38 -5.51
N GLY A 410 -12.12 -26.43 -4.58
CA GLY A 410 -10.96 -25.57 -4.40
C GLY A 410 -9.79 -26.29 -3.71
N PRO A 411 -8.56 -25.74 -3.83
CA PRO A 411 -7.38 -26.33 -3.21
C PRO A 411 -7.53 -26.41 -1.68
N THR A 412 -7.26 -27.58 -1.11
CA THR A 412 -7.32 -27.85 0.32
C THR A 412 -6.14 -27.22 1.07
N THR A 413 -6.27 -25.95 1.46
CA THR A 413 -5.25 -25.26 2.26
C THR A 413 -5.14 -25.84 3.67
N ALA A 414 -4.00 -26.48 3.91
CA ALA A 414 -3.47 -27.13 5.12
C ALA A 414 -4.08 -26.79 6.51
N LYS A 415 -4.34 -27.87 7.26
CA LYS A 415 -4.22 -27.99 8.74
C LYS A 415 -4.83 -26.87 9.63
N GLY A 416 -6.08 -26.48 9.35
CA GLY A 416 -7.00 -25.94 10.37
C GLY A 416 -7.96 -27.02 10.87
N LYS A 417 -8.30 -27.05 12.18
CA LYS A 417 -9.42 -27.89 12.68
C LYS A 417 -10.76 -27.23 12.34
N GLY A 418 -11.16 -27.33 11.08
CA GLY A 418 -12.47 -26.95 10.57
C GLY A 418 -12.66 -27.62 9.22
N ARG A 419 -13.83 -28.23 8.98
CA ARG A 419 -14.15 -28.80 7.67
C ARG A 419 -14.23 -27.65 6.67
N SER A 420 -13.36 -27.63 5.66
CA SER A 420 -13.62 -26.86 4.45
C SER A 420 -14.85 -27.47 3.77
N THR A 421 -15.97 -26.75 3.79
CA THR A 421 -17.13 -27.10 2.97
C THR A 421 -16.74 -27.06 1.50
N GLU A 422 -17.30 -27.97 0.72
CA GLU A 422 -17.11 -28.04 -0.73
C GLU A 422 -17.35 -26.67 -1.35
N SER A 423 -16.38 -26.17 -2.11
CA SER A 423 -16.43 -24.81 -2.63
C SER A 423 -17.25 -24.78 -3.91
N ASP A 424 -18.57 -24.67 -3.77
CA ASP A 424 -19.48 -24.36 -4.87
C ASP A 424 -19.16 -22.96 -5.44
N PHE A 425 -18.18 -22.91 -6.33
CA PHE A 425 -17.74 -21.68 -6.98
C PHE A 425 -18.85 -21.09 -7.86
N ALA A 426 -19.70 -21.93 -8.46
CA ALA A 426 -20.81 -21.51 -9.31
C ALA A 426 -21.88 -20.75 -8.51
N ALA A 427 -22.29 -21.24 -7.33
CA ALA A 427 -23.27 -20.54 -6.52
C ALA A 427 -22.70 -19.30 -5.81
N LYS A 428 -21.41 -19.32 -5.42
CA LYS A 428 -20.72 -18.11 -4.91
C LYS A 428 -20.65 -17.02 -5.97
N ASP A 429 -20.24 -17.39 -7.18
CA ASP A 429 -20.22 -16.52 -8.34
C ASP A 429 -21.63 -15.97 -8.68
N ALA A 430 -22.65 -16.83 -8.71
CA ALA A 430 -24.03 -16.41 -8.97
C ALA A 430 -24.53 -15.36 -7.97
N ARG A 431 -24.25 -15.52 -6.67
CA ARG A 431 -24.60 -14.52 -5.65
C ARG A 431 -23.80 -13.23 -5.80
N ALA A 432 -22.50 -13.33 -6.11
CA ALA A 432 -21.65 -12.18 -6.36
C ALA A 432 -22.09 -11.35 -7.59
N ARG A 433 -22.49 -12.03 -8.68
CA ARG A 433 -23.02 -11.40 -9.89
C ARG A 433 -24.40 -10.78 -9.65
N GLU A 434 -25.30 -11.45 -8.94
CA GLU A 434 -26.61 -10.88 -8.57
C GLU A 434 -26.45 -9.61 -7.71
N MET A 435 -25.54 -9.62 -6.73
CA MET A 435 -25.20 -8.44 -5.94
C MET A 435 -24.65 -7.31 -6.82
N LEU A 436 -23.69 -7.59 -7.71
CA LEU A 436 -23.10 -6.58 -8.60
C LEU A 436 -24.12 -6.02 -9.60
N THR A 437 -25.00 -6.85 -10.16
CA THR A 437 -26.13 -6.43 -11.01
C THR A 437 -27.02 -5.42 -10.28
N LYS A 438 -27.43 -5.74 -9.04
CA LYS A 438 -28.26 -4.83 -8.23
C LYS A 438 -27.56 -3.52 -7.88
N VAL A 439 -26.26 -3.57 -7.59
CA VAL A 439 -25.44 -2.36 -7.42
C VAL A 439 -25.44 -1.52 -8.70
N LEU A 440 -25.24 -2.13 -9.87
CA LEU A 440 -25.22 -1.41 -11.14
C LEU A 440 -26.59 -0.84 -11.53
N LEU A 441 -27.70 -1.51 -11.20
CA LEU A 441 -29.04 -0.94 -11.35
C LEU A 441 -29.18 0.34 -10.50
N ILE A 442 -28.73 0.33 -9.23
CA ILE A 442 -28.69 1.53 -8.39
C ILE A 442 -27.82 2.63 -9.03
N LEU A 443 -26.68 2.30 -9.65
CA LEU A 443 -25.82 3.28 -10.31
C LEU A 443 -26.45 3.85 -11.59
N GLN A 444 -27.06 3.02 -12.44
CA GLN A 444 -27.76 3.45 -13.66
C GLN A 444 -28.83 4.51 -13.36
N HIS A 445 -29.62 4.29 -12.30
CA HIS A 445 -30.71 5.20 -11.95
C HIS A 445 -30.30 6.38 -11.05
N GLY A 446 -29.20 6.29 -10.29
CA GLY A 446 -28.88 7.28 -9.25
C GLY A 446 -27.45 7.81 -9.16
N LEU A 447 -26.48 7.31 -9.94
CA LEU A 447 -25.09 7.76 -9.83
C LEU A 447 -24.96 9.23 -10.25
N LYS A 448 -24.45 10.04 -9.32
CA LYS A 448 -24.02 11.42 -9.54
C LYS A 448 -22.55 11.59 -9.16
N LEU A 449 -21.85 12.41 -9.92
CA LEU A 449 -20.44 12.76 -9.71
C LEU A 449 -20.35 14.19 -9.15
N TYR A 450 -19.41 14.45 -8.24
CA TYR A 450 -19.18 15.81 -7.77
C TYR A 450 -18.48 16.63 -8.87
N ASP A 451 -19.14 17.69 -9.36
CA ASP A 451 -18.52 18.69 -10.23
C ASP A 451 -18.04 19.88 -9.39
N PRO A 452 -16.71 20.12 -9.30
CA PRO A 452 -16.17 21.30 -8.62
C PRO A 452 -16.58 22.64 -9.22
N LYS A 453 -16.97 22.70 -10.51
CA LYS A 453 -17.42 23.94 -11.18
C LYS A 453 -18.85 24.30 -10.78
N ALA A 454 -19.78 23.35 -10.86
CA ALA A 454 -21.14 23.51 -10.35
C ALA A 454 -21.22 23.56 -8.81
N GLY A 455 -20.22 23.02 -8.12
CA GLY A 455 -20.22 22.89 -6.65
C GLY A 455 -21.21 21.83 -6.12
N ALA A 456 -21.71 20.96 -7.01
CA ALA A 456 -22.84 20.07 -6.79
C ALA A 456 -22.60 18.69 -7.42
N HIS A 457 -23.45 17.72 -7.03
CA HIS A 457 -23.45 16.38 -7.63
C HIS A 457 -24.35 16.35 -8.87
N VAL A 458 -23.76 16.05 -10.02
CA VAL A 458 -24.42 16.04 -11.34
C VAL A 458 -24.43 14.63 -11.93
N ALA A 459 -25.44 14.30 -12.74
CA ALA A 459 -25.48 13.05 -13.46
C ALA A 459 -24.54 13.11 -14.68
N ASP A 460 -23.74 12.07 -14.89
CA ASP A 460 -22.97 11.84 -16.12
C ASP A 460 -23.75 10.84 -16.98
N TYR A 461 -24.02 11.21 -18.23
CA TYR A 461 -24.73 10.42 -19.23
C TYR A 461 -23.82 10.01 -20.40
N GLU A 462 -22.56 10.42 -20.39
CA GLU A 462 -21.59 10.21 -21.48
C GLU A 462 -20.56 9.12 -21.12
N LYS A 463 -20.27 8.92 -19.83
CA LYS A 463 -19.32 7.92 -19.34
C LYS A 463 -19.99 6.74 -18.65
N ASP A 464 -19.39 5.58 -18.81
CA ASP A 464 -19.84 4.29 -18.29
C ASP A 464 -19.94 4.26 -16.75
N VAL A 465 -21.07 3.80 -16.21
CA VAL A 465 -21.31 3.78 -14.75
C VAL A 465 -20.31 2.89 -14.01
N ILE A 466 -19.85 1.81 -14.65
CA ILE A 466 -18.88 0.87 -14.06
C ILE A 466 -17.55 1.54 -13.69
N ARG A 467 -17.17 2.63 -14.37
CA ARG A 467 -15.94 3.38 -14.07
C ARG A 467 -15.92 3.94 -12.64
N ALA A 468 -17.09 4.15 -12.05
CA ALA A 468 -17.18 4.60 -10.65
C ALA A 468 -16.60 3.58 -9.65
N LEU A 469 -16.59 2.29 -10.02
CA LEU A 469 -16.01 1.18 -9.25
C LEU A 469 -14.64 0.75 -9.80
N ALA A 470 -14.43 0.84 -11.13
CA ALA A 470 -13.28 0.25 -11.81
C ALA A 470 -11.91 0.83 -11.43
N HIS A 471 -11.78 2.08 -11.01
CA HIS A 471 -10.47 2.69 -10.74
C HIS A 471 -9.97 2.52 -9.30
N GLY A 472 -10.40 1.47 -8.59
CA GLY A 472 -10.29 1.41 -7.13
C GLY A 472 -11.09 2.56 -6.47
N GLY A 473 -12.18 2.94 -7.13
CA GLY A 473 -13.15 3.91 -6.66
C GLY A 473 -14.12 3.27 -5.68
N ARG A 474 -14.81 4.13 -4.92
CA ARG A 474 -15.95 3.75 -4.08
C ARG A 474 -17.13 4.65 -4.38
N VAL A 475 -18.34 4.11 -4.35
CA VAL A 475 -19.59 4.88 -4.45
C VAL A 475 -20.21 4.93 -3.07
N ASN A 476 -20.62 6.11 -2.64
CA ASN A 476 -21.33 6.32 -1.39
C ASN A 476 -22.83 6.41 -1.68
N ILE A 477 -23.61 5.45 -1.19
CA ILE A 477 -25.07 5.44 -1.27
C ILE A 477 -25.60 6.00 0.05
N ARG A 478 -26.44 7.04 0.01
CA ARG A 478 -27.14 7.59 1.17
C ARG A 478 -28.51 6.94 1.33
N ILE A 479 -28.79 6.45 2.53
CA ILE A 479 -30.03 5.76 2.90
C ILE A 479 -30.85 6.72 3.79
N PRO A 480 -32.12 7.02 3.47
CA PRO A 480 -32.95 7.90 4.29
C PRO A 480 -33.03 7.47 5.76
N ALA A 481 -33.15 8.44 6.66
CA ALA A 481 -33.57 8.20 8.05
C ALA A 481 -34.92 7.48 8.10
N LEU A 482 -35.09 6.65 9.12
CA LEU A 482 -36.31 5.88 9.34
C LEU A 482 -37.46 6.80 9.79
N SER A 483 -38.67 6.55 9.30
CA SER A 483 -39.90 7.23 9.74
C SER A 483 -40.32 6.82 11.16
N SER A 484 -40.04 5.58 11.56
CA SER A 484 -40.31 5.04 12.90
C SER A 484 -39.16 4.14 13.39
N ALA A 485 -39.21 3.70 14.65
CA ALA A 485 -38.23 2.75 15.18
C ALA A 485 -38.44 1.31 14.67
N ASP A 486 -39.65 1.01 14.20
CA ASP A 486 -40.08 -0.31 13.71
C ASP A 486 -39.85 -0.48 12.20
N GLU A 487 -39.53 0.60 11.49
CA GLU A 487 -39.20 0.57 10.07
C GLU A 487 -37.91 -0.25 9.83
N PRO A 488 -37.87 -1.15 8.83
CA PRO A 488 -36.72 -2.00 8.59
C PRO A 488 -35.46 -1.21 8.21
N ALA A 489 -34.37 -1.47 8.93
CA ALA A 489 -33.14 -0.70 8.86
C ALA A 489 -32.05 -1.32 7.96
N TYR A 490 -32.29 -2.52 7.44
CA TYR A 490 -31.38 -3.27 6.57
C TYR A 490 -32.00 -3.58 5.20
N SER A 491 -33.08 -2.91 4.78
CA SER A 491 -33.69 -3.16 3.45
C SER A 491 -32.74 -3.01 2.26
N LEU A 492 -31.73 -2.13 2.33
CA LEU A 492 -30.73 -2.04 1.25
C LEU A 492 -29.74 -3.23 1.29
N PRO A 493 -29.11 -3.58 2.43
CA PRO A 493 -28.40 -4.85 2.58
C PRO A 493 -29.20 -6.09 2.15
N GLU A 494 -30.46 -6.21 2.54
CA GLU A 494 -31.35 -7.32 2.15
C GLU A 494 -31.59 -7.33 0.64
N PHE A 495 -31.97 -6.20 0.04
CA PHE A 495 -32.15 -6.07 -1.41
C PHE A 495 -30.91 -6.57 -2.15
N LEU A 496 -29.71 -6.16 -1.72
CA LEU A 496 -28.44 -6.60 -2.30
C LEU A 496 -28.06 -8.08 -2.04
N GLY A 497 -28.81 -8.81 -1.22
CA GLY A 497 -28.52 -10.18 -0.81
C GLY A 497 -27.40 -10.30 0.24
N VAL A 498 -27.15 -9.23 1.00
CA VAL A 498 -26.10 -9.16 2.03
C VAL A 498 -26.60 -9.70 3.36
N THR A 499 -27.84 -9.38 3.73
CA THR A 499 -28.52 -9.89 4.93
C THR A 499 -29.65 -10.85 4.58
N GLN A 500 -30.02 -11.72 5.53
CA GLN A 500 -31.12 -12.68 5.38
C GLN A 500 -32.51 -12.03 5.48
N ASP A 501 -32.57 -10.85 6.09
CA ASP A 501 -33.78 -10.08 6.34
C ASP A 501 -33.48 -8.57 6.39
N ASP A 502 -34.54 -7.77 6.38
CA ASP A 502 -34.56 -6.30 6.40
C ASP A 502 -34.38 -5.65 7.79
N ARG A 503 -34.33 -6.42 8.88
CA ARG A 503 -34.31 -5.95 10.28
C ARG A 503 -33.00 -6.20 11.01
N THR A 504 -32.24 -7.22 10.63
CA THR A 504 -31.01 -7.65 11.31
C THR A 504 -29.77 -7.60 10.41
N ASN A 505 -28.58 -7.56 11.01
CA ASN A 505 -27.31 -7.71 10.29
C ASN A 505 -26.89 -9.19 10.13
N THR A 506 -27.85 -10.13 10.08
CA THR A 506 -27.57 -11.55 9.89
C THR A 506 -27.19 -11.80 8.43
N ARG A 507 -25.93 -12.15 8.16
CA ARG A 507 -25.38 -12.32 6.80
C ARG A 507 -26.10 -13.44 6.04
N ALA A 508 -26.37 -13.23 4.75
CA ALA A 508 -26.82 -14.27 3.84
C ALA A 508 -25.63 -14.95 3.12
N GLY A 509 -25.77 -16.24 2.80
CA GLY A 509 -24.84 -16.97 1.93
C GLY A 509 -23.38 -16.97 2.40
N ASP A 510 -22.48 -16.58 1.49
CA ASP A 510 -21.01 -16.55 1.67
C ASP A 510 -20.45 -15.15 1.92
N VAL A 511 -21.28 -14.18 2.30
CA VAL A 511 -20.86 -12.83 2.67
C VAL A 511 -19.87 -12.87 3.83
N ILE A 512 -18.73 -12.22 3.64
CA ILE A 512 -17.56 -12.28 4.52
C ILE A 512 -17.56 -11.11 5.50
N ASP A 513 -17.51 -11.38 6.81
CA ASP A 513 -17.28 -10.34 7.82
C ASP A 513 -15.82 -9.85 7.76
N ARG A 514 -15.61 -8.52 7.79
CA ARG A 514 -14.29 -7.89 7.69
C ARG A 514 -13.87 -7.23 9.00
N GLY A 515 -12.67 -7.57 9.50
CA GLY A 515 -12.08 -6.90 10.66
C GLY A 515 -11.72 -5.43 10.42
N PHE A 516 -11.52 -5.00 9.17
CA PHE A 516 -11.16 -3.61 8.84
C PHE A 516 -11.60 -3.17 7.44
N ALA A 517 -11.71 -1.85 7.30
CA ALA A 517 -11.82 -1.11 6.04
C ALA A 517 -10.92 0.12 6.10
N THR A 518 -10.29 0.48 4.98
CA THR A 518 -9.35 1.62 4.89
C THR A 518 -10.06 2.97 4.74
N HIS A 519 -11.35 2.93 4.43
CA HIS A 519 -12.24 4.06 4.19
C HIS A 519 -13.56 3.80 4.92
N ARG A 520 -14.24 4.88 5.31
CA ARG A 520 -15.58 4.86 5.91
C ARG A 520 -16.34 6.12 5.52
N THR A 521 -17.62 6.16 5.83
CA THR A 521 -18.42 7.38 5.74
C THR A 521 -18.66 8.00 7.11
N SER A 522 -19.26 9.19 7.10
CA SER A 522 -19.67 9.93 8.28
C SER A 522 -20.90 10.73 7.93
N ILE A 523 -22.02 10.43 8.58
CA ILE A 523 -23.26 11.19 8.49
C ILE A 523 -23.54 11.85 9.85
N GLU A 524 -23.81 13.15 9.83
CA GLU A 524 -24.31 13.91 10.98
C GLU A 524 -25.83 13.74 11.13
N ALA A 525 -26.39 14.05 12.31
CA ALA A 525 -27.84 13.97 12.51
C ALA A 525 -28.61 14.97 11.64
N ASN A 526 -29.82 14.60 11.26
CA ASN A 526 -30.71 15.46 10.49
C ASN A 526 -31.23 16.61 11.37
N LYS A 527 -31.41 17.80 10.80
CA LYS A 527 -31.83 19.01 11.52
C LYS A 527 -32.89 19.75 10.73
N GLU A 528 -34.00 20.12 11.38
CA GLU A 528 -35.06 20.95 10.76
C GLU A 528 -35.56 20.40 9.40
N GLY A 529 -35.74 19.08 9.31
CA GLY A 529 -36.14 18.40 8.07
C GLY A 529 -35.06 18.31 6.98
N LYS A 530 -33.85 18.83 7.21
CA LYS A 530 -32.72 18.77 6.28
C LYS A 530 -31.80 17.59 6.58
N PRO A 531 -31.35 16.84 5.56
CA PRO A 531 -30.36 15.77 5.72
C PRO A 531 -29.06 16.31 6.33
N GLY A 532 -28.46 15.56 7.27
CA GLY A 532 -27.18 15.92 7.89
C GLY A 532 -26.00 15.95 6.90
N ALA A 533 -24.85 16.49 7.29
CA ALA A 533 -23.67 16.47 6.44
C ALA A 533 -23.15 15.04 6.23
N PHE A 534 -22.95 14.63 4.97
CA PHE A 534 -22.41 13.33 4.57
C PHE A 534 -21.00 13.51 4.01
N LYS A 535 -20.01 12.80 4.56
CA LYS A 535 -18.59 12.90 4.15
C LYS A 535 -17.91 11.54 4.20
N GLU A 536 -17.18 11.20 3.15
CA GLU A 536 -16.19 10.12 3.19
C GLU A 536 -14.98 10.51 4.04
N LYS A 537 -14.46 9.56 4.81
CA LYS A 537 -13.28 9.66 5.66
C LYS A 537 -12.38 8.46 5.38
N GLY A 538 -11.15 8.71 4.92
CA GLY A 538 -10.17 7.67 4.60
C GLY A 538 -8.80 7.96 5.21
N GLY A 539 -7.87 7.04 4.97
CA GLY A 539 -6.51 7.09 5.52
C GLY A 539 -6.37 6.42 6.89
N PRO A 540 -5.15 6.32 7.44
CA PRO A 540 -4.85 5.49 8.62
C PRO A 540 -5.57 5.90 9.91
N ILE A 541 -6.11 7.11 9.99
CA ILE A 541 -6.94 7.55 11.12
C ILE A 541 -8.37 6.96 11.02
N ALA A 542 -8.87 6.73 9.80
CA ALA A 542 -10.19 6.14 9.59
C ALA A 542 -10.23 4.65 9.98
N SER A 543 -9.20 3.88 9.62
CA SER A 543 -9.05 2.48 10.04
C SER A 543 -8.94 2.33 11.56
N VAL A 544 -8.17 3.20 12.23
CA VAL A 544 -8.12 3.25 13.71
C VAL A 544 -9.49 3.61 14.31
N THR A 545 -10.29 4.48 13.68
CA THR A 545 -11.59 4.86 14.26
C THR A 545 -12.60 3.69 14.27
N ASN A 546 -12.49 2.72 13.38
CA ASN A 546 -13.33 1.51 13.41
C ASN A 546 -13.09 0.70 14.70
N MET A 547 -11.87 0.69 15.20
CA MET A 547 -11.44 -0.02 16.42
C MET A 547 -11.88 0.68 17.74
N VAL A 548 -12.44 1.89 17.65
CA VAL A 548 -12.86 2.71 18.81
C VAL A 548 -14.34 3.12 18.74
N SER A 549 -15.06 2.73 17.68
CA SER A 549 -16.50 3.00 17.53
C SER A 549 -17.32 1.94 18.27
N VAL A 550 -18.06 2.34 19.31
CA VAL A 550 -18.86 1.44 20.16
C VAL A 550 -20.36 1.60 19.88
N GLY A 551 -21.11 0.50 19.95
CA GLY A 551 -22.56 0.46 19.75
C GLY A 551 -23.00 0.83 18.33
N ALA A 552 -24.24 1.36 18.20
CA ALA A 552 -24.92 1.65 16.93
C ALA A 552 -24.24 2.68 15.99
N ASN A 553 -23.04 3.18 16.34
CA ASN A 553 -22.21 4.02 15.49
C ASN A 553 -21.10 3.25 14.74
N ARG A 554 -20.83 2.00 15.13
CA ARG A 554 -19.89 1.11 14.42
C ARG A 554 -20.53 0.66 13.10
N PRO A 555 -19.83 0.75 11.95
CA PRO A 555 -20.33 0.21 10.70
C PRO A 555 -20.31 -1.32 10.71
N ASP A 556 -21.26 -1.94 10.01
CA ASP A 556 -21.09 -3.31 9.54
C ASP A 556 -20.07 -3.29 8.38
N LEU A 557 -19.10 -4.19 8.43
CA LEU A 557 -18.01 -4.30 7.46
C LEU A 557 -18.09 -5.66 6.79
N TRP A 558 -18.51 -5.68 5.53
CA TRP A 558 -18.73 -6.90 4.77
C TRP A 558 -17.93 -6.94 3.47
N GLY A 559 -17.85 -8.13 2.90
CA GLY A 559 -17.22 -8.35 1.62
C GLY A 559 -17.84 -9.52 0.85
N GLN A 560 -17.79 -9.44 -0.48
CA GLN A 560 -18.20 -10.51 -1.38
C GLN A 560 -17.08 -10.73 -2.41
N ASN A 561 -16.56 -11.95 -2.53
CA ASN A 561 -15.59 -12.26 -3.57
C ASN A 561 -16.29 -12.27 -4.94
N VAL A 562 -15.62 -11.71 -5.95
CA VAL A 562 -16.10 -11.69 -7.34
C VAL A 562 -15.15 -12.50 -8.23
N SER A 563 -15.61 -12.85 -9.42
CA SER A 563 -14.85 -13.52 -10.48
C SER A 563 -14.47 -12.49 -11.56
N GLY A 564 -13.61 -11.52 -11.23
CA GLY A 564 -13.27 -10.43 -12.15
C GLY A 564 -12.64 -10.94 -13.46
N GLY A 565 -13.31 -10.70 -14.59
CA GLY A 565 -13.02 -11.31 -15.90
C GLY A 565 -13.97 -12.46 -16.30
N GLY A 566 -14.81 -12.90 -15.37
CA GLY A 566 -15.83 -13.94 -15.51
C GLY A 566 -15.36 -15.33 -15.06
N LEU A 567 -16.22 -16.02 -14.32
CA LEU A 567 -15.99 -17.36 -13.81
C LEU A 567 -15.55 -18.33 -14.94
N GLY A 568 -14.46 -19.06 -14.72
CA GLY A 568 -13.98 -20.06 -15.69
C GLY A 568 -13.25 -19.48 -16.91
N SER A 569 -13.06 -18.16 -16.98
CA SER A 569 -12.12 -17.55 -17.93
C SER A 569 -10.66 -17.79 -17.51
N LYS A 570 -9.73 -17.56 -18.45
CA LYS A 570 -8.29 -17.49 -18.17
C LYS A 570 -7.92 -16.06 -17.80
N ASP A 571 -7.13 -15.88 -16.74
CA ASP A 571 -6.38 -14.64 -16.52
C ASP A 571 -5.13 -14.55 -17.42
N TRP A 572 -4.36 -13.48 -17.28
CA TRP A 572 -3.14 -13.22 -18.07
C TRP A 572 -2.00 -14.21 -17.81
N ASN A 573 -2.04 -15.00 -16.72
CA ASN A 573 -1.09 -16.09 -16.50
C ASN A 573 -1.55 -17.41 -17.14
N GLY A 574 -2.80 -17.45 -17.62
CA GLY A 574 -3.49 -18.66 -18.07
C GLY A 574 -4.27 -19.39 -16.99
N ASP A 575 -4.31 -18.88 -15.76
CA ASP A 575 -4.97 -19.53 -14.62
C ASP A 575 -6.49 -19.28 -14.62
N VAL A 576 -7.25 -20.15 -13.97
CA VAL A 576 -8.72 -20.03 -13.91
C VAL A 576 -9.19 -18.92 -12.96
N VAL A 577 -10.06 -18.04 -13.47
CA VAL A 577 -10.71 -16.96 -12.70
C VAL A 577 -11.81 -17.52 -11.79
N LEU A 578 -11.71 -17.25 -10.48
CA LEU A 578 -12.58 -17.81 -9.43
C LEU A 578 -12.99 -16.76 -8.36
N PRO A 579 -14.16 -16.89 -7.71
CA PRO A 579 -14.60 -16.05 -6.59
C PRO A 579 -13.94 -16.47 -5.26
N ASN A 580 -12.62 -16.63 -5.27
CA ASN A 580 -11.79 -16.98 -4.11
C ASN A 580 -11.14 -15.74 -3.45
N GLY A 581 -11.30 -14.55 -4.05
CA GLY A 581 -10.71 -13.29 -3.59
C GLY A 581 -9.38 -12.94 -4.24
N SER A 582 -8.81 -13.82 -5.07
CA SER A 582 -7.63 -13.54 -5.92
C SER A 582 -7.98 -12.75 -7.18
N HIS A 583 -9.20 -12.93 -7.69
CA HIS A 583 -9.74 -12.24 -8.85
C HIS A 583 -10.81 -11.21 -8.46
N GLY A 584 -10.51 -10.41 -7.42
CA GLY A 584 -11.33 -9.28 -7.00
C GLY A 584 -12.27 -9.55 -5.81
N HIS A 585 -12.63 -8.46 -5.12
CA HIS A 585 -13.46 -8.50 -3.94
C HIS A 585 -14.28 -7.20 -3.78
N MET A 586 -15.60 -7.31 -3.67
CA MET A 586 -16.49 -6.19 -3.40
C MET A 586 -16.44 -5.86 -1.90
N LEU A 587 -16.02 -4.65 -1.54
CA LEU A 587 -16.11 -4.08 -0.20
C LEU A 587 -17.48 -3.45 0.02
N LEU A 588 -18.10 -3.72 1.16
CA LEU A 588 -19.31 -3.06 1.63
C LEU A 588 -19.10 -2.50 3.04
N VAL A 589 -19.32 -1.20 3.23
CA VAL A 589 -19.26 -0.51 4.54
C VAL A 589 -20.62 0.12 4.82
N HIS A 590 -21.38 -0.51 5.70
CA HIS A 590 -22.75 -0.11 6.02
C HIS A 590 -22.82 0.65 7.34
N HIS A 591 -23.49 1.79 7.34
CA HIS A 591 -23.94 2.49 8.54
C HIS A 591 -25.46 2.49 8.55
N ARG A 592 -26.04 1.80 9.54
CA ARG A 592 -27.49 1.66 9.71
C ARG A 592 -28.21 3.03 9.84
N PRO A 593 -29.32 3.26 9.14
CA PRO A 593 -30.20 4.41 9.36
C PRO A 593 -30.91 4.35 10.72
N THR A 594 -31.33 5.51 11.21
CA THR A 594 -32.10 5.69 12.45
C THR A 594 -33.18 6.76 12.26
N THR A 595 -34.09 6.93 13.21
CA THR A 595 -35.12 7.98 13.18
C THR A 595 -34.59 9.42 13.27
N ARG A 596 -33.30 9.61 13.58
CA ARG A 596 -32.66 10.93 13.72
C ARG A 596 -31.58 11.22 12.69
N LYS A 597 -31.18 10.21 11.91
CA LYS A 597 -29.96 10.25 11.11
C LYS A 597 -30.02 9.21 10.00
N ASP A 598 -29.71 9.67 8.80
CA ASP A 598 -29.58 8.86 7.60
C ASP A 598 -28.49 7.79 7.73
N GLY A 599 -28.71 6.66 7.06
CA GLY A 599 -27.72 5.61 6.90
C GLY A 599 -26.85 5.82 5.65
N SER A 600 -25.88 4.94 5.45
CA SER A 600 -25.14 4.87 4.19
C SER A 600 -24.62 3.47 3.91
N LEU A 601 -24.47 3.16 2.63
CA LEU A 601 -23.68 2.03 2.18
C LEU A 601 -22.58 2.54 1.24
N GLN A 602 -21.32 2.37 1.62
CA GLN A 602 -20.18 2.59 0.73
C GLN A 602 -19.82 1.26 0.06
N ILE A 603 -19.74 1.25 -1.28
CA ILE A 603 -19.41 0.07 -2.09
C ILE A 603 -18.17 0.36 -2.93
N GLY A 604 -17.25 -0.60 -3.06
CA GLY A 604 -16.12 -0.52 -3.97
C GLY A 604 -15.66 -1.90 -4.43
N ILE A 605 -14.95 -1.98 -5.55
CA ILE A 605 -14.29 -3.21 -6.00
C ILE A 605 -12.80 -3.10 -5.69
N GLU A 606 -12.33 -3.91 -4.75
CA GLU A 606 -10.93 -4.05 -4.38
C GLU A 606 -10.27 -5.14 -5.25
N THR A 607 -8.98 -4.98 -5.58
CA THR A 607 -8.25 -5.91 -6.45
C THR A 607 -8.15 -7.32 -5.84
N LEU A 608 -8.11 -7.42 -4.51
CA LEU A 608 -7.95 -8.67 -3.76
C LEU A 608 -8.79 -8.63 -2.48
N ALA A 609 -9.22 -9.79 -2.01
CA ALA A 609 -9.73 -9.95 -0.65
C ALA A 609 -8.57 -9.89 0.38
N PRO A 610 -8.84 -9.51 1.64
CA PRO A 610 -7.85 -9.63 2.71
C PRO A 610 -7.25 -11.05 2.78
N HIS A 611 -5.92 -11.14 2.88
CA HIS A 611 -5.17 -12.40 2.93
C HIS A 611 -5.23 -13.30 1.68
N ALA A 612 -5.87 -12.88 0.59
CA ALA A 612 -5.82 -13.63 -0.67
C ALA A 612 -4.44 -13.54 -1.35
N THR A 613 -4.07 -14.61 -2.07
CA THR A 613 -2.89 -14.65 -2.94
C THR A 613 -3.19 -13.90 -4.24
N SER A 614 -2.31 -12.98 -4.65
CA SER A 614 -2.48 -12.28 -5.91
C SER A 614 -1.92 -13.06 -7.11
N PRO A 615 -2.58 -13.04 -8.28
CA PRO A 615 -2.01 -13.54 -9.53
C PRO A 615 -0.73 -12.81 -10.00
N VAL A 616 -0.38 -11.68 -9.37
CA VAL A 616 0.79 -10.86 -9.71
C VAL A 616 1.82 -10.76 -8.57
N GLY A 617 1.84 -11.74 -7.66
CA GLY A 617 2.93 -11.92 -6.67
C GLY A 617 2.81 -11.10 -5.39
N TYR A 618 1.67 -10.48 -5.15
CA TYR A 618 1.36 -9.68 -3.97
C TYR A 618 0.60 -10.48 -2.89
N GLN A 619 0.82 -10.14 -1.62
CA GLN A 619 0.02 -10.61 -0.49
C GLN A 619 -0.64 -9.41 0.19
N HIS A 620 -1.98 -9.44 0.30
CA HIS A 620 -2.73 -8.35 0.92
C HIS A 620 -2.76 -8.48 2.45
N ASP A 621 -1.69 -8.02 3.11
CA ASP A 621 -1.62 -7.89 4.57
C ASP A 621 -2.10 -6.51 5.06
N PHE A 622 -2.12 -6.28 6.38
CA PHE A 622 -2.54 -5.01 6.99
C PHE A 622 -1.55 -3.84 6.78
N ARG A 623 -0.36 -4.10 6.22
CA ARG A 623 0.67 -3.11 5.87
C ARG A 623 0.51 -2.62 4.43
N SER A 624 -0.41 -3.20 3.66
CA SER A 624 -0.81 -2.78 2.32
C SER A 624 -1.28 -1.32 2.32
N THR A 625 -0.46 -0.42 1.79
CA THR A 625 -0.84 0.97 1.54
C THR A 625 -1.25 1.14 0.08
N GLU A 626 -2.00 2.18 -0.24
CA GLU A 626 -2.33 2.50 -1.64
C GLU A 626 -1.10 2.81 -2.50
N ALA A 627 0.06 3.08 -1.89
CA ALA A 627 1.35 3.28 -2.54
C ALA A 627 2.18 1.98 -2.74
N THR A 628 1.78 0.86 -2.12
CA THR A 628 2.45 -0.45 -2.26
C THR A 628 1.58 -1.52 -2.92
N ALA A 629 0.26 -1.33 -2.96
CA ALA A 629 -0.68 -2.21 -3.66
C ALA A 629 -0.69 -1.94 -5.17
N ASN A 630 -1.14 -2.95 -5.96
CA ASN A 630 -1.33 -2.87 -7.41
C ASN A 630 -1.93 -1.49 -7.84
N PRO A 631 -1.30 -0.70 -8.72
CA PRO A 631 -1.89 0.55 -9.22
C PRO A 631 -3.17 0.32 -10.02
N GLU A 632 -3.36 -0.90 -10.53
CA GLU A 632 -4.51 -1.35 -11.31
C GLU A 632 -5.54 -2.13 -10.44
N SER A 633 -6.80 -2.06 -10.82
CA SER A 633 -7.88 -2.88 -10.26
C SER A 633 -8.05 -4.20 -11.01
N VAL A 634 -8.94 -5.07 -10.51
CA VAL A 634 -9.36 -6.27 -11.24
C VAL A 634 -10.14 -5.96 -12.54
N LEU A 635 -10.65 -4.74 -12.70
CA LEU A 635 -11.34 -4.27 -13.90
C LEU A 635 -10.42 -3.47 -14.84
N HIS A 636 -9.09 -3.57 -14.70
CA HIS A 636 -8.08 -2.84 -15.49
C HIS A 636 -8.07 -1.29 -15.32
N GLY A 637 -8.85 -0.78 -14.36
CA GLY A 637 -8.89 0.64 -14.04
C GLY A 637 -7.74 1.06 -13.15
N HIS A 638 -6.91 2.00 -13.62
CA HIS A 638 -5.80 2.56 -12.84
C HIS A 638 -6.26 3.59 -11.80
N LYS A 639 -5.69 3.55 -10.59
CA LYS A 639 -6.03 4.44 -9.46
C LYS A 639 -5.73 5.92 -9.71
N GLY A 640 -4.85 6.25 -10.65
CA GLY A 640 -4.62 7.62 -11.09
C GLY A 640 -5.82 8.25 -11.81
N ASP A 641 -6.62 7.41 -12.48
CA ASP A 641 -7.72 7.80 -13.35
C ASP A 641 -9.09 7.75 -12.65
N LYS A 642 -9.10 7.80 -11.31
CA LYS A 642 -10.34 7.74 -10.51
C LYS A 642 -11.30 8.86 -10.89
N VAL A 643 -12.52 8.47 -11.24
CA VAL A 643 -13.65 9.39 -11.50
C VAL A 643 -13.83 10.36 -10.32
N GLY A 644 -13.89 11.66 -10.60
CA GLY A 644 -13.97 12.75 -9.62
C GLY A 644 -12.61 13.41 -9.31
N SER A 645 -12.59 14.32 -8.34
CA SER A 645 -11.41 15.17 -8.03
C SER A 645 -10.28 14.46 -7.25
N GLY A 646 -10.46 13.17 -6.93
CA GLY A 646 -9.58 12.42 -6.02
C GLY A 646 -9.72 12.80 -4.55
N GLY A 647 -10.65 13.69 -4.20
CA GLY A 647 -11.01 14.03 -2.83
C GLY A 647 -11.82 12.93 -2.13
N LEU A 648 -12.03 13.11 -0.81
CA LEU A 648 -12.92 12.26 0.00
C LEU A 648 -14.09 13.08 0.58
N GLY A 649 -13.79 14.27 1.12
CA GLY A 649 -14.77 15.10 1.85
C GLY A 649 -15.96 15.64 1.04
N LYS A 650 -16.11 15.27 -0.24
CA LYS A 650 -17.22 15.63 -1.12
C LYS A 650 -18.08 14.44 -1.59
N ASN A 651 -17.71 13.20 -1.27
CA ASN A 651 -18.31 11.99 -1.84
C ASN A 651 -18.28 12.05 -3.37
N GLU A 652 -17.10 11.91 -3.98
CA GLU A 652 -16.89 12.14 -5.43
C GLU A 652 -17.84 11.35 -6.34
N ARG A 653 -18.36 10.22 -5.85
CA ARG A 653 -19.39 9.38 -6.44
C ARG A 653 -20.48 9.15 -5.39
N LEU A 654 -21.68 9.64 -5.66
CA LEU A 654 -22.80 9.68 -4.72
C LEU A 654 -24.07 9.11 -5.36
N VAL A 655 -24.86 8.38 -4.56
CA VAL A 655 -26.26 8.03 -4.87
C VAL A 655 -27.12 8.47 -3.69
N GLU A 656 -28.27 9.08 -3.98
CA GLU A 656 -29.23 9.58 -3.00
C GLU A 656 -30.55 8.80 -3.14
N LEU A 657 -30.77 7.76 -2.32
CA LEU A 657 -31.98 6.93 -2.44
C LEU A 657 -33.27 7.72 -2.17
N ALA A 658 -33.19 8.80 -1.39
CA ALA A 658 -34.29 9.75 -1.20
C ALA A 658 -34.77 10.40 -2.51
N GLU A 659 -33.89 10.55 -3.51
CA GLU A 659 -34.26 11.09 -4.83
C GLU A 659 -34.95 10.02 -5.69
N MET A 660 -34.51 8.77 -5.61
CA MET A 660 -35.16 7.64 -6.29
C MET A 660 -36.60 7.47 -5.82
N GLY A 661 -36.84 7.48 -4.49
CA GLY A 661 -38.19 7.42 -3.94
C GLY A 661 -39.08 8.56 -4.42
N LYS A 662 -38.56 9.81 -4.44
CA LYS A 662 -39.29 10.98 -4.96
C LYS A 662 -39.57 10.95 -6.46
N ALA A 663 -38.72 10.29 -7.24
CA ALA A 663 -38.94 10.07 -8.67
C ALA A 663 -39.98 8.97 -8.93
N HIS A 664 -40.31 8.16 -7.92
CA HIS A 664 -41.26 7.07 -8.01
C HIS A 664 -42.67 7.45 -7.52
N SER A 665 -43.70 6.84 -8.12
CA SER A 665 -45.10 7.10 -7.79
C SER A 665 -45.49 6.79 -6.33
N SER A 666 -44.80 5.85 -5.68
CA SER A 666 -45.04 5.50 -4.27
C SER A 666 -44.37 6.45 -3.27
N GLY A 667 -43.42 7.28 -3.70
CA GLY A 667 -42.55 8.04 -2.80
C GLY A 667 -41.47 7.21 -2.07
N ASP A 668 -41.56 5.88 -2.10
CA ASP A 668 -40.62 4.97 -1.41
C ASP A 668 -39.54 4.45 -2.37
N TRP A 669 -38.29 4.58 -1.93
CA TRP A 669 -37.11 4.12 -2.66
C TRP A 669 -37.02 2.60 -2.71
N ARG A 670 -37.59 1.89 -1.72
CA ARG A 670 -37.60 0.41 -1.72
C ARG A 670 -38.42 -0.13 -2.88
N THR A 671 -39.64 0.38 -3.05
CA THR A 671 -40.51 0.05 -4.20
C THR A 671 -39.81 0.32 -5.53
N PHE A 672 -39.08 1.45 -5.63
CA PHE A 672 -38.33 1.77 -6.84
C PHE A 672 -37.21 0.74 -7.13
N LEU A 673 -36.46 0.31 -6.11
CA LEU A 673 -35.42 -0.72 -6.28
C LEU A 673 -36.00 -2.08 -6.66
N ASP A 674 -37.10 -2.49 -6.05
CA ASP A 674 -37.81 -3.72 -6.39
C ASP A 674 -38.35 -3.68 -7.83
N GLU A 675 -38.87 -2.55 -8.26
CA GLU A 675 -39.39 -2.38 -9.62
C GLU A 675 -38.28 -2.44 -10.67
N ILE A 676 -37.17 -1.68 -10.51
CA ILE A 676 -36.07 -1.74 -11.49
C ILE A 676 -35.43 -3.14 -11.57
N LYS A 677 -35.39 -3.88 -10.45
CA LYS A 677 -34.92 -5.28 -10.46
C LYS A 677 -35.93 -6.19 -11.17
N LYS A 678 -37.22 -6.05 -10.92
CA LYS A 678 -38.27 -6.81 -11.62
C LYS A 678 -38.30 -6.53 -13.13
N GLN A 679 -38.11 -5.27 -13.53
CA GLN A 679 -37.99 -4.89 -14.95
C GLN A 679 -36.74 -5.51 -15.59
N TRP A 680 -35.60 -5.48 -14.90
CA TRP A 680 -34.37 -6.14 -15.34
C TRP A 680 -34.55 -7.65 -15.51
N ASP A 681 -35.16 -8.33 -14.52
CA ASP A 681 -35.37 -9.78 -14.56
C ASP A 681 -36.33 -10.19 -15.68
N ALA A 682 -37.36 -9.39 -15.96
CA ALA A 682 -38.26 -9.58 -17.10
C ALA A 682 -37.51 -9.46 -18.44
N ALA A 683 -36.74 -8.39 -18.64
CA ALA A 683 -35.92 -8.21 -19.84
C ALA A 683 -34.88 -9.33 -20.02
N LEU A 684 -34.28 -9.81 -18.92
CA LEU A 684 -33.34 -10.92 -18.95
C LEU A 684 -34.04 -12.23 -19.35
N ALA A 685 -35.26 -12.49 -18.87
CA ALA A 685 -36.04 -13.67 -19.21
C ALA A 685 -36.51 -13.71 -20.67
N GLU A 686 -36.64 -12.56 -21.34
CA GLU A 686 -36.93 -12.46 -22.77
C GLU A 686 -35.73 -12.83 -23.67
N THR A 687 -34.52 -12.98 -23.10
CA THR A 687 -33.28 -13.30 -23.84
C THR A 687 -32.81 -14.73 -23.64
N GLY A 688 -32.26 -15.34 -24.68
CA GLY A 688 -31.62 -16.67 -24.61
C GLY A 688 -30.32 -16.66 -23.79
N GLU A 689 -29.95 -17.79 -23.18
CA GLU A 689 -28.86 -17.81 -22.19
C GLU A 689 -27.47 -17.49 -22.75
N GLU A 690 -27.17 -17.85 -24.00
CA GLU A 690 -25.92 -17.50 -24.70
C GLU A 690 -26.15 -16.48 -25.84
N SER A 691 -27.23 -15.68 -25.74
CA SER A 691 -27.68 -14.76 -26.80
C SER A 691 -26.92 -13.44 -26.85
N ARG A 692 -26.83 -12.83 -28.05
CA ARG A 692 -26.25 -11.50 -28.24
C ARG A 692 -27.09 -10.42 -27.54
N GLU A 693 -28.40 -10.60 -27.56
CA GLU A 693 -29.41 -9.76 -26.92
C GLU A 693 -29.16 -9.68 -25.41
N ARG A 694 -28.89 -10.83 -24.75
CA ARG A 694 -28.50 -10.88 -23.34
C ARG A 694 -27.18 -10.12 -23.09
N ARG A 695 -26.18 -10.26 -23.97
CA ARG A 695 -24.93 -9.49 -23.85
C ARG A 695 -25.19 -7.98 -23.94
N VAL A 696 -26.03 -7.53 -24.87
CA VAL A 696 -26.39 -6.10 -25.04
C VAL A 696 -27.07 -5.53 -23.79
N LEU A 697 -27.92 -6.30 -23.10
CA LEU A 697 -28.49 -5.88 -21.81
C LEU A 697 -27.39 -5.59 -20.77
N TYR A 698 -26.40 -6.48 -20.63
CA TYR A 698 -25.28 -6.27 -19.71
C TYR A 698 -24.36 -5.12 -20.16
N GLU A 699 -24.09 -4.97 -21.46
CA GLU A 699 -23.33 -3.85 -22.02
C GLU A 699 -24.00 -2.48 -21.77
N GLY A 700 -25.34 -2.46 -21.74
CA GLY A 700 -26.15 -1.32 -21.31
C GLY A 700 -26.05 -1.08 -19.80
N LEU A 701 -26.19 -2.12 -18.98
CA LEU A 701 -26.13 -2.04 -17.51
C LEU A 701 -24.80 -1.47 -16.99
N VAL A 702 -23.66 -1.86 -17.58
CA VAL A 702 -22.35 -1.30 -17.20
C VAL A 702 -22.02 0.03 -17.90
N GLY A 703 -22.71 0.34 -19.00
CA GLY A 703 -22.47 1.48 -19.89
C GLY A 703 -22.92 2.83 -19.33
N PRO A 704 -23.03 3.87 -20.18
CA PRO A 704 -23.47 5.20 -19.75
C PRO A 704 -24.90 5.16 -19.23
N ARG A 705 -25.27 6.14 -18.41
CA ARG A 705 -26.62 6.25 -17.85
C ARG A 705 -27.65 6.42 -18.98
N THR A 706 -28.74 5.65 -18.92
CA THR A 706 -29.88 5.90 -19.81
C THR A 706 -30.53 7.24 -19.47
N ARG A 707 -30.78 8.08 -20.48
CA ARG A 707 -31.65 9.24 -20.35
C ARG A 707 -33.09 8.76 -20.48
N SER A 708 -33.96 9.13 -19.54
CA SER A 708 -35.40 9.01 -19.76
C SER A 708 -35.78 9.79 -21.04
N PRO A 709 -36.63 9.24 -21.93
CA PRO A 709 -37.12 10.01 -23.07
C PRO A 709 -37.82 11.28 -22.56
N SER A 710 -37.47 12.41 -23.16
CA SER A 710 -37.90 13.76 -22.79
C SER A 710 -39.29 14.11 -23.28
#